data_AF-A0A1V2RKD1-F1
#
_entry.id   AF-A0A1V2RKD1-F1
#
_cell.length_a   1.000
_cell.length_b   1.000
_cell.length_c   1.000
_cell.angle_alpha   90.00
_cell.angle_beta   90.00
_cell.angle_gamma   90.00
#
_symmetry.space_group_name_H-M   'P 1'
#
loop_
_entity.id
_entity.type
_entity.pdbx_description
1 polymer ?
#
loop_
_entity_poly.entity_id
_entity_poly.type
_entity_poly.pdbx_seq_one_letter_code
_entity_poly.pdbx_strand_id
1 'polypeptide(L)'
;MTADGNGNGHGGDPLETALRVLRRAGWDPQPHELLDVLWLATRLPAGTDLRARDAGPPAAEPGDDGQDGTESAAHAAEAGRPGRTTTDPLPPAAAPDDKPVRLHAAPGPGTQPLNLPPPPRTPRRALPVRVPGEKALPDELGMGRALRPLKQRRPSAHGREIDEVATAAALAETRLPDVVLRPTRERWLDLALVVDDGPSMLLWHRLAAELRTVFERMGAFRLLRTYGLDARTPGAARLRRQPFSPEPATLAPSVLDDPSGRTLVVVVSDGMGAAWRDGAVHRAIERWSAAGPVAVVHTLPPGLWDGSGIRAERWNATTRHRGGAGTAWLVTDPVLPDELGTFPGLPVPVLQPLPAAVRPWARFLASSGATAHLPLLLPPRDRPPPRRERGLQHFRDAASPEAYRLAAHLAAVSPVSVPVMRLVRSAVPWRATTAQLAEVFLGGLLLPAHAPVAGPLPAHHRVFDFAEDAKTALLDAVPGAELLRTGRTIGRRLEELAGRSPDFPAWLVHPAGRATLPDRARGFTSIEKRLMKRFGIAPPGAERNDGRGRPEGDWPPLTPEDPERLGRYRLLGRREAGHGTVRYLAEDPDGHPVLVRAAPPAAPPFSGESLAVEAAALTRLGGRNAPTLLGSDLDAPLPWIATTPPEAVAHPDETAQRLGDLLRTLSRDTAAPPLHVLASLHLGWRLASALSLCHLQDVVLGDFSPATVIVTERRVVLAGLAECAVDGRFAGQGPAPVREDNISDLGRLLDAISNHRRPDGTRVRLWAGDTWSALRALVESCLYDDPATRPTAGDVEQEMGRFVAMASGAGPAASAAATAPAASAWAPGAARPRPPAPADPPPKLPGRLRRLAAGPREGAARAREHLGLLRAPLAHGHRVTVAGIHPGAGRATATLALGALFAAARGGGVLAVDGVPGMRDLADRLGPRTATETMRRLAALPDPVTHEDVRRVTARTASGLEVLTHGARHPAARINFAAEYRRVLRIAEHHYALVFTDWAVAYPAERPLDERAHAVLSMTDRLVVCCPDKTASAGTVGALLDRLAGHGYRDLAENALVLLTPLGQRWEQDGERTRRGIESRGNPTVPLPADPHLAAHGDVAPGLLRRRTLSALLDAAALIAGRFVC
;
A
#
# COMPACT_ATOMS: atom_id res chain seq x y z
N MET A 1 15.55 -69.33 8.31
CA MET A 1 15.23 -70.58 9.02
C MET A 1 13.77 -70.91 8.78
N THR A 2 13.49 -72.19 8.59
CA THR A 2 12.21 -72.82 8.20
C THR A 2 11.12 -72.75 9.27
N ALA A 3 9.90 -73.04 8.82
CA ALA A 3 8.59 -72.91 9.43
C ALA A 3 8.35 -73.61 10.79
N ASP A 4 7.46 -73.01 11.59
CA ASP A 4 6.46 -73.70 12.41
C ASP A 4 5.18 -72.84 12.47
N GLY A 5 4.02 -73.51 12.36
CA GLY A 5 2.73 -72.91 12.03
C GLY A 5 1.70 -72.83 13.18
N ASN A 6 0.57 -72.19 12.83
CA ASN A 6 -0.69 -71.94 13.55
C ASN A 6 -0.65 -70.88 14.67
N GLY A 7 -1.50 -69.84 14.73
CA GLY A 7 -2.66 -69.44 13.93
C GLY A 7 -3.45 -68.36 14.70
N ASN A 8 -4.04 -67.41 13.97
CA ASN A 8 -4.95 -66.32 14.38
C ASN A 8 -4.38 -64.98 14.89
N GLY A 9 -4.05 -64.11 13.92
CA GLY A 9 -4.98 -63.02 13.58
C GLY A 9 -4.85 -61.70 14.37
N HIS A 10 -3.90 -60.86 13.96
CA HIS A 10 -4.03 -59.42 13.62
C HIS A 10 -2.63 -58.91 13.22
N GLY A 11 -2.12 -59.43 12.09
CA GLY A 11 -0.85 -58.96 11.52
C GLY A 11 -1.06 -57.57 10.92
N GLY A 12 -0.77 -56.53 11.70
CA GLY A 12 -0.60 -55.19 11.15
C GLY A 12 0.49 -55.22 10.09
N ASP A 13 0.23 -54.61 8.94
CA ASP A 13 1.15 -54.57 7.80
C ASP A 13 2.57 -54.19 8.29
N PRO A 14 3.60 -55.04 8.06
CA PRO A 14 4.98 -54.76 8.46
C PRO A 14 5.45 -53.39 7.98
N LEU A 15 4.95 -52.96 6.82
CA LEU A 15 5.20 -51.63 6.26
C LEU A 15 4.56 -50.53 7.12
N GLU A 16 3.32 -50.72 7.56
CA GLU A 16 2.62 -49.77 8.44
C GLU A 16 3.31 -49.67 9.79
N THR A 17 3.80 -50.79 10.33
CA THR A 17 4.57 -50.81 11.57
C THR A 17 5.92 -50.11 11.41
N ALA A 18 6.64 -50.35 10.31
CA ALA A 18 7.89 -49.65 10.00
C ALA A 18 7.68 -48.13 9.82
N LEU A 19 6.64 -47.72 9.08
CA LEU A 19 6.26 -46.32 8.92
C LEU A 19 5.88 -45.66 10.24
N ARG A 20 5.19 -46.39 11.13
CA ARG A 20 4.81 -45.90 12.45
C ARG A 20 6.04 -45.70 13.35
N VAL A 21 7.02 -46.60 13.28
CA VAL A 21 8.30 -46.48 14.01
C VAL A 21 9.12 -45.31 13.48
N LEU A 22 9.25 -45.18 12.15
CA LEU A 22 9.96 -44.07 11.52
C LEU A 22 9.32 -42.72 11.87
N ARG A 23 7.97 -42.61 11.81
CA ARG A 23 7.26 -41.39 12.20
C ARG A 23 7.44 -41.04 13.68
N ARG A 24 7.47 -42.04 14.56
CA ARG A 24 7.79 -41.82 15.99
C ARG A 24 9.21 -41.33 16.21
N ALA A 25 10.15 -41.71 15.34
CA ALA A 25 11.52 -41.19 15.33
C ALA A 25 11.65 -39.82 14.60
N GLY A 26 10.52 -39.17 14.26
CA GLY A 26 10.50 -37.89 13.53
C GLY A 26 10.73 -38.01 12.02
N TRP A 27 10.77 -39.23 11.48
CA TRP A 27 11.05 -39.51 10.08
C TRP A 27 9.78 -39.89 9.31
N ASP A 28 9.34 -39.07 8.35
CA ASP A 28 8.23 -39.42 7.45
C ASP A 28 8.75 -39.56 6.00
N PRO A 29 9.27 -40.75 5.64
CA PRO A 29 9.94 -40.94 4.35
C PRO A 29 8.93 -40.88 3.19
N GLN A 30 9.32 -40.22 2.11
CA GLN A 30 8.54 -40.31 0.87
C GLN A 30 8.57 -41.75 0.32
N PRO A 31 7.57 -42.19 -0.46
CA PRO A 31 7.47 -43.58 -0.92
C PRO A 31 8.75 -44.11 -1.60
N HIS A 32 9.49 -43.26 -2.30
CA HIS A 32 10.75 -43.63 -2.96
C HIS A 32 11.95 -43.65 -2.00
N GLU A 33 11.97 -42.84 -0.94
CA GLU A 33 13.00 -42.91 0.11
C GLU A 33 12.83 -44.18 0.93
N LEU A 34 11.59 -44.60 1.17
CA LEU A 34 11.27 -45.89 1.76
C LEU A 34 11.76 -47.03 0.87
N LEU A 35 11.57 -46.94 -0.46
CA LEU A 35 12.12 -47.90 -1.40
C LEU A 35 13.65 -47.90 -1.42
N ASP A 36 14.29 -46.74 -1.38
CA ASP A 36 15.76 -46.62 -1.33
C ASP A 36 16.31 -47.21 -0.02
N VAL A 37 15.65 -46.99 1.11
CA VAL A 37 16.00 -47.56 2.43
C VAL A 37 15.79 -49.07 2.45
N LEU A 38 14.68 -49.57 1.91
CA LEU A 38 14.43 -51.01 1.80
C LEU A 38 15.44 -51.66 0.84
N TRP A 39 15.73 -51.02 -0.28
CA TRP A 39 16.74 -51.46 -1.23
C TRP A 39 18.13 -51.47 -0.58
N LEU A 40 18.53 -50.42 0.13
CA LEU A 40 19.78 -50.39 0.90
C LEU A 40 19.81 -51.45 1.98
N ALA A 41 18.72 -51.66 2.72
CA ALA A 41 18.62 -52.71 3.73
C ALA A 41 18.78 -54.11 3.13
N THR A 42 18.33 -54.33 1.88
CA THR A 42 18.58 -55.59 1.16
C THR A 42 20.01 -55.74 0.59
N ARG A 43 20.76 -54.64 0.51
CA ARG A 43 22.12 -54.59 -0.03
C ARG A 43 23.20 -54.50 1.04
N LEU A 44 22.83 -54.12 2.27
CA LEU A 44 23.71 -54.10 3.42
C LEU A 44 23.83 -55.54 3.98
N PRO A 45 25.06 -56.02 4.25
CA PRO A 45 25.24 -57.35 4.84
C PRO A 45 24.59 -57.40 6.23
N ALA A 46 23.78 -58.44 6.47
CA ALA A 46 23.18 -58.71 7.76
C ALA A 46 24.30 -58.96 8.78
N GLY A 47 24.45 -58.06 9.76
CA GLY A 47 25.49 -58.15 10.81
C GLY A 47 26.52 -57.02 10.83
N THR A 48 26.26 -55.88 10.18
CA THR A 48 27.13 -54.70 10.38
C THR A 48 26.59 -53.86 11.53
N ASP A 49 27.24 -53.95 12.69
CA ASP A 49 27.09 -53.01 13.81
C ASP A 49 27.38 -51.58 13.33
N LEU A 50 26.35 -50.88 12.87
CA LEU A 50 26.39 -49.43 12.72
C LEU A 50 26.39 -48.85 14.14
N ARG A 51 27.59 -48.76 14.73
CA ARG A 51 27.82 -47.96 15.94
C ARG A 51 27.31 -46.55 15.67
N ALA A 52 26.15 -46.24 16.22
CA ALA A 52 25.70 -44.88 16.39
C ALA A 52 26.82 -44.15 17.16
N ARG A 53 27.50 -43.20 16.49
CA ARG A 53 28.35 -42.26 17.20
C ARG A 53 27.42 -41.42 18.06
N ASP A 54 27.50 -41.64 19.37
CA ASP A 54 26.90 -40.83 20.41
C ASP A 54 27.16 -39.34 20.14
N ALA A 55 26.13 -38.63 19.69
CA ALA A 55 26.04 -37.20 19.87
C ALA A 55 25.51 -36.97 21.30
N GLY A 56 26.43 -37.00 22.27
CA GLY A 56 26.12 -36.67 23.65
C GLY A 56 25.52 -35.25 23.77
N PRO A 57 24.64 -35.01 24.77
CA PRO A 57 24.12 -33.67 25.03
C PRO A 57 25.26 -32.72 25.46
N PRO A 58 25.23 -31.43 25.07
CA PRO A 58 26.24 -30.48 25.50
C PRO A 58 26.14 -30.22 27.01
N ALA A 59 27.29 -30.23 27.65
CA ALA A 59 27.51 -30.06 29.09
C ALA A 59 26.88 -28.77 29.65
N ALA A 60 26.20 -28.91 30.79
CA ALA A 60 25.86 -27.82 31.68
C ALA A 60 26.99 -27.65 32.70
N GLU A 61 27.44 -26.42 32.91
CA GLU A 61 28.32 -26.04 34.01
C GLU A 61 27.58 -26.08 35.37
N PRO A 62 28.31 -26.27 36.48
CA PRO A 62 27.75 -26.76 37.73
C PRO A 62 27.11 -25.64 38.58
N GLY A 63 25.92 -25.93 39.09
CA GLY A 63 25.25 -25.15 40.13
C GLY A 63 24.85 -26.08 41.27
N ASP A 64 25.70 -26.06 42.29
CA ASP A 64 25.52 -26.23 43.74
C ASP A 64 24.37 -27.10 44.31
N ASP A 65 24.77 -27.83 45.34
CA ASP A 65 24.08 -28.87 46.10
C ASP A 65 22.79 -28.42 46.80
N GLY A 66 21.88 -29.38 47.09
CA GLY A 66 20.81 -29.14 48.06
C GLY A 66 19.62 -30.09 48.08
N GLN A 67 19.88 -31.36 48.42
CA GLN A 67 19.07 -32.25 49.28
C GLN A 67 17.57 -32.54 49.03
N ASP A 68 17.35 -33.86 49.01
CA ASP A 68 16.30 -34.65 49.67
C ASP A 68 14.89 -34.76 49.10
N GLY A 69 14.43 -36.02 49.05
CA GLY A 69 13.03 -36.31 49.36
C GLY A 69 12.29 -37.28 48.46
N THR A 70 12.82 -38.49 48.30
CA THR A 70 12.07 -39.76 48.47
C THR A 70 10.63 -39.90 47.92
N GLU A 71 10.56 -40.82 46.95
CA GLU A 71 9.79 -42.07 47.03
C GLU A 71 8.29 -42.17 46.72
N SER A 72 8.04 -43.23 45.93
CA SER A 72 6.95 -44.20 46.00
C SER A 72 5.62 -43.78 45.36
N ALA A 73 5.37 -44.17 44.11
CA ALA A 73 5.06 -45.51 43.61
C ALA A 73 3.60 -45.95 43.79
N ALA A 74 3.10 -46.45 42.67
CA ALA A 74 2.38 -47.69 42.53
C ALA A 74 0.83 -47.69 42.55
N HIS A 75 0.34 -48.20 41.41
CA HIS A 75 -0.77 -49.14 41.23
C HIS A 75 -2.12 -48.54 40.84
N ALA A 76 -2.57 -48.75 39.59
CA ALA A 76 -3.11 -49.98 38.98
C ALA A 76 -4.64 -49.89 39.04
N ALA A 77 -5.29 -49.59 37.91
CA ALA A 77 -5.84 -50.55 36.96
C ALA A 77 -7.18 -51.12 37.44
N GLU A 78 -8.28 -50.80 36.74
CA GLU A 78 -9.27 -51.81 36.36
C GLU A 78 -10.26 -51.30 35.30
N ALA A 79 -10.69 -52.25 34.48
CA ALA A 79 -11.50 -52.10 33.29
C ALA A 79 -12.95 -52.55 33.54
N GLY A 80 -13.91 -52.10 32.71
CA GLY A 80 -15.19 -52.82 32.60
C GLY A 80 -16.41 -52.07 32.04
N ARG A 81 -16.56 -52.11 30.70
CA ARG A 81 -17.77 -52.39 29.87
C ARG A 81 -19.12 -51.62 30.05
N PRO A 82 -20.03 -51.68 29.03
CA PRO A 82 -20.94 -50.59 28.66
C PRO A 82 -22.47 -50.86 28.79
N GLY A 83 -23.28 -49.79 28.65
CA GLY A 83 -24.75 -49.77 28.51
C GLY A 83 -25.41 -48.90 29.60
N ARG A 84 -26.49 -48.12 29.44
CA ARG A 84 -27.44 -47.83 28.38
C ARG A 84 -28.09 -46.46 28.74
N THR A 85 -28.42 -45.68 27.71
CA THR A 85 -29.48 -44.66 27.59
C THR A 85 -30.18 -44.09 28.84
N THR A 86 -30.11 -42.77 29.00
CA THR A 86 -31.25 -41.90 29.33
C THR A 86 -31.09 -40.55 28.64
N THR A 87 -32.05 -40.25 27.75
CA THR A 87 -32.30 -38.94 27.15
C THR A 87 -32.97 -38.04 28.19
N ASP A 88 -32.40 -36.86 28.41
CA ASP A 88 -33.10 -35.72 29.00
C ASP A 88 -32.78 -34.44 28.18
N PRO A 89 -33.68 -33.46 28.11
CA PRO A 89 -33.70 -32.45 27.05
C PRO A 89 -32.62 -31.37 27.19
N LEU A 90 -32.10 -30.93 26.04
CA LEU A 90 -31.23 -29.75 25.94
C LEU A 90 -31.92 -28.51 26.55
N PRO A 91 -31.22 -27.69 27.37
CA PRO A 91 -31.63 -26.32 27.62
C PRO A 91 -31.53 -25.50 26.32
N PRO A 92 -32.36 -24.46 26.13
CA PRO A 92 -32.29 -23.62 24.96
C PRO A 92 -30.92 -22.94 24.88
N ALA A 93 -30.33 -22.97 23.68
CA ALA A 93 -29.03 -22.39 23.39
C ALA A 93 -28.99 -20.93 23.84
N ALA A 94 -28.18 -20.64 24.86
CA ALA A 94 -27.84 -19.29 25.25
C ALA A 94 -27.25 -18.55 24.03
N ALA A 95 -27.81 -17.37 23.73
CA ALA A 95 -27.33 -16.47 22.69
C ALA A 95 -25.82 -16.19 22.88
N PRO A 96 -25.04 -16.05 21.79
CA PRO A 96 -23.61 -15.86 21.87
C PRO A 96 -23.27 -14.55 22.59
N ASP A 97 -22.50 -14.68 23.67
CA ASP A 97 -21.94 -13.64 24.53
C ASP A 97 -21.00 -12.73 23.69
N ASP A 98 -21.41 -11.50 23.38
CA ASP A 98 -20.68 -10.49 22.59
C ASP A 98 -19.45 -9.96 23.33
N LYS A 99 -18.37 -10.76 23.34
CA LYS A 99 -17.05 -10.35 23.82
C LYS A 99 -16.20 -9.85 22.64
N PRO A 100 -15.42 -8.77 22.82
CA PRO A 100 -14.58 -8.23 21.74
C PRO A 100 -13.58 -9.28 21.28
N VAL A 101 -13.71 -9.60 20.01
CA VAL A 101 -12.99 -10.63 19.29
C VAL A 101 -11.48 -10.34 19.31
N ARG A 102 -10.66 -11.33 19.72
CA ARG A 102 -9.19 -11.20 19.82
C ARG A 102 -8.50 -12.35 19.12
N LEU A 103 -7.64 -12.03 18.15
CA LEU A 103 -6.87 -13.01 17.38
C LEU A 103 -5.50 -13.29 18.02
N HIS A 104 -5.08 -14.56 18.00
CA HIS A 104 -3.75 -15.02 18.44
C HIS A 104 -3.23 -16.14 17.51
N ALA A 105 -1.92 -16.35 17.39
CA ALA A 105 -1.36 -17.45 16.58
C ALA A 105 -1.52 -18.82 17.30
N ALA A 106 -1.76 -19.92 16.57
CA ALA A 106 -1.90 -21.26 17.17
C ALA A 106 -0.63 -22.12 17.11
N PRO A 107 -0.39 -22.99 18.13
CA PRO A 107 0.68 -23.98 18.09
C PRO A 107 0.37 -25.14 17.12
N GLY A 108 1.40 -25.86 16.69
CA GLY A 108 1.26 -27.02 15.80
C GLY A 108 0.51 -28.21 16.44
N PRO A 109 -0.12 -29.09 15.65
CA PRO A 109 -0.78 -30.29 16.17
C PRO A 109 0.27 -31.32 16.62
N GLY A 110 0.26 -31.70 17.90
CA GLY A 110 1.08 -32.82 18.39
C GLY A 110 1.53 -32.80 19.87
N THR A 111 1.24 -31.76 20.64
CA THR A 111 1.87 -31.60 21.97
C THR A 111 0.86 -31.73 23.11
N GLN A 112 1.00 -32.76 23.94
CA GLN A 112 0.41 -32.75 25.28
C GLN A 112 1.14 -31.70 26.14
N PRO A 113 0.43 -30.88 26.92
CA PRO A 113 1.09 -29.96 27.83
C PRO A 113 1.82 -30.73 28.93
N LEU A 114 3.09 -30.39 29.14
CA LEU A 114 3.87 -30.84 30.30
C LEU A 114 3.13 -30.45 31.58
N ASN A 115 3.01 -31.41 32.49
CA ASN A 115 2.29 -31.32 33.75
C ASN A 115 3.04 -30.36 34.71
N LEU A 116 2.72 -29.08 34.65
CA LEU A 116 3.06 -28.09 35.67
C LEU A 116 1.75 -27.55 36.24
N PRO A 117 1.60 -27.44 37.57
CA PRO A 117 0.37 -26.95 38.18
C PRO A 117 0.14 -25.49 37.76
N PRO A 118 -0.98 -25.15 37.11
CA PRO A 118 -1.26 -23.78 36.72
C PRO A 118 -1.69 -22.95 37.94
N PRO A 119 -1.34 -21.65 38.02
CA PRO A 119 -1.95 -20.75 38.99
C PRO A 119 -3.47 -20.66 38.76
N PRO A 120 -4.27 -20.41 39.81
CA PRO A 120 -5.73 -20.51 39.73
C PRO A 120 -6.32 -19.30 39.00
N ARG A 121 -6.43 -19.37 37.66
CA ARG A 121 -7.18 -18.41 36.84
C ARG A 121 -7.84 -19.09 35.64
N THR A 122 -9.08 -18.71 35.36
CA THR A 122 -9.98 -19.37 34.40
C THR A 122 -9.44 -19.36 32.95
N PRO A 123 -9.24 -20.52 32.30
CA PRO A 123 -8.77 -20.61 30.92
C PRO A 123 -9.76 -20.00 29.92
N ARG A 124 -9.26 -19.13 29.02
CA ARG A 124 -10.09 -18.50 27.96
C ARG A 124 -10.23 -19.42 26.75
N ARG A 125 -11.47 -19.76 26.40
CA ARG A 125 -11.85 -20.57 25.23
C ARG A 125 -11.68 -19.80 23.92
N ALA A 126 -11.21 -20.48 22.88
CA ALA A 126 -10.96 -19.92 21.57
C ALA A 126 -11.26 -20.89 20.40
N LEU A 127 -11.48 -20.31 19.23
CA LEU A 127 -11.84 -20.98 17.98
C LEU A 127 -10.73 -20.74 16.94
N PRO A 128 -10.23 -21.77 16.24
CA PRO A 128 -9.27 -21.56 15.15
C PRO A 128 -9.98 -20.92 13.94
N VAL A 129 -9.65 -19.68 13.63
CA VAL A 129 -10.06 -18.92 12.44
C VAL A 129 -9.01 -19.03 11.37
N ARG A 130 -9.47 -19.03 10.11
CA ARG A 130 -8.67 -19.31 8.94
C ARG A 130 -8.66 -18.10 7.99
N VAL A 131 -7.49 -17.53 7.64
CA VAL A 131 -7.41 -16.35 6.76
C VAL A 131 -7.12 -16.80 5.32
N PRO A 132 -8.08 -16.67 4.38
CA PRO A 132 -7.84 -16.99 2.99
C PRO A 132 -6.86 -15.98 2.41
N GLY A 133 -5.63 -16.43 2.17
CA GLY A 133 -4.65 -15.64 1.42
C GLY A 133 -4.98 -15.65 -0.08
N GLU A 134 -4.81 -14.51 -0.74
CA GLU A 134 -4.73 -14.42 -2.19
C GLU A 134 -3.64 -15.35 -2.73
N LYS A 135 -3.86 -15.94 -3.92
CA LYS A 135 -2.84 -16.74 -4.61
C LYS A 135 -1.56 -15.91 -4.78
N ALA A 136 -0.41 -16.51 -4.47
CA ALA A 136 0.88 -15.84 -4.63
C ALA A 136 1.33 -15.82 -6.11
N LEU A 137 0.91 -16.83 -6.87
CA LEU A 137 1.07 -16.96 -8.30
C LEU A 137 -0.25 -16.57 -8.99
N PRO A 138 -0.33 -15.38 -9.62
CA PRO A 138 -1.58 -14.87 -10.18
C PRO A 138 -2.09 -15.66 -11.39
N ASP A 139 -1.20 -16.32 -12.16
CA ASP A 139 -1.56 -17.07 -13.38
C ASP A 139 -0.91 -18.47 -13.42
N GLU A 140 -1.45 -19.41 -12.64
CA GLU A 140 -1.02 -20.82 -12.63
C GLU A 140 -1.17 -21.50 -13.99
N LEU A 141 -2.25 -21.21 -14.73
CA LEU A 141 -2.52 -21.82 -16.04
C LEU A 141 -1.52 -21.34 -17.09
N GLY A 142 -1.25 -20.04 -17.14
CA GLY A 142 -0.21 -19.47 -17.98
C GLY A 142 1.18 -19.99 -17.61
N MET A 143 1.46 -20.19 -16.32
CA MET A 143 2.71 -20.79 -15.87
C MET A 143 2.86 -22.24 -16.37
N GLY A 144 1.82 -23.05 -16.22
CA GLY A 144 1.78 -24.41 -16.77
C GLY A 144 1.97 -24.43 -18.29
N ARG A 145 1.33 -23.50 -19.02
CA ARG A 145 1.51 -23.34 -20.47
C ARG A 145 2.94 -22.91 -20.85
N ALA A 146 3.56 -22.03 -20.06
CA ALA A 146 4.92 -21.57 -20.26
C ALA A 146 5.94 -22.70 -20.13
N LEU A 147 5.72 -23.62 -19.18
CA LEU A 147 6.59 -24.75 -18.89
C LEU A 147 6.30 -26.01 -19.73
N ARG A 148 5.16 -26.06 -20.44
CA ARG A 148 4.77 -27.18 -21.32
C ARG A 148 5.89 -27.69 -22.26
N PRO A 149 6.79 -26.87 -22.83
CA PRO A 149 7.90 -27.36 -23.65
C PRO A 149 8.83 -28.38 -22.96
N LEU A 150 8.88 -28.38 -21.63
CA LEU A 150 9.69 -29.32 -20.84
C LEU A 150 9.07 -30.72 -20.74
N LYS A 151 7.80 -30.91 -21.15
CA LYS A 151 7.10 -32.20 -21.11
C LYS A 151 7.53 -33.09 -22.28
N GLN A 152 8.80 -33.47 -22.30
CA GLN A 152 9.38 -34.37 -23.29
C GLN A 152 9.56 -35.78 -22.73
N ARG A 153 9.66 -36.76 -23.64
CA ARG A 153 9.99 -38.14 -23.32
C ARG A 153 11.21 -38.58 -24.10
N ARG A 154 11.99 -39.47 -23.50
CA ARG A 154 13.13 -40.12 -24.13
C ARG A 154 13.05 -41.64 -24.00
N PRO A 155 13.70 -42.40 -24.89
CA PRO A 155 13.90 -43.83 -24.70
C PRO A 155 14.62 -44.08 -23.36
N SER A 156 14.12 -45.01 -22.55
CA SER A 156 14.80 -45.46 -21.33
C SER A 156 16.04 -46.27 -21.70
N ALA A 157 17.12 -46.12 -20.95
CA ALA A 157 18.34 -46.93 -21.15
C ALA A 157 18.19 -48.36 -20.60
N HIS A 158 17.24 -48.57 -19.68
CA HIS A 158 17.10 -49.82 -18.92
C HIS A 158 15.71 -50.44 -19.04
N GLY A 159 14.65 -49.62 -19.18
CA GLY A 159 13.28 -50.13 -19.38
C GLY A 159 13.03 -50.54 -20.83
N ARG A 160 12.55 -51.77 -21.03
CA ARG A 160 12.05 -52.25 -22.32
C ARG A 160 10.58 -52.66 -22.19
N GLU A 161 9.80 -52.36 -23.21
CA GLU A 161 8.40 -52.78 -23.37
C GLU A 161 8.25 -53.57 -24.66
N ILE A 162 7.21 -54.39 -24.73
CA ILE A 162 6.87 -55.12 -25.95
C ILE A 162 6.37 -54.11 -26.99
N ASP A 163 6.98 -54.11 -28.18
CA ASP A 163 6.40 -53.44 -29.33
C ASP A 163 5.35 -54.36 -29.93
N GLU A 164 4.10 -54.19 -29.51
CA GLU A 164 2.99 -55.05 -29.93
C GLU A 164 2.85 -55.10 -31.46
N VAL A 165 3.05 -53.97 -32.14
CA VAL A 165 2.91 -53.87 -33.60
C VAL A 165 4.06 -54.58 -34.29
N ALA A 166 5.31 -54.32 -33.87
CA ALA A 166 6.47 -54.97 -34.47
C ALA A 166 6.51 -56.48 -34.15
N THR A 167 6.05 -56.88 -32.96
CA THR A 167 5.90 -58.29 -32.56
C THR A 167 4.84 -58.98 -33.41
N ALA A 168 3.68 -58.36 -33.61
CA ALA A 168 2.62 -58.91 -34.46
C ALA A 168 3.07 -59.03 -35.93
N ALA A 169 3.80 -58.03 -36.45
CA ALA A 169 4.36 -58.05 -37.80
C ALA A 169 5.41 -59.16 -37.97
N ALA A 170 6.37 -59.26 -37.04
CA ALA A 170 7.39 -60.31 -37.06
C ALA A 170 6.77 -61.71 -36.97
N LEU A 171 5.78 -61.90 -36.08
CA LEU A 171 5.02 -63.15 -35.99
C LEU A 171 4.26 -63.48 -37.28
N ALA A 172 3.64 -62.49 -37.93
CA ALA A 172 2.92 -62.70 -39.18
C ALA A 172 3.85 -63.13 -40.34
N GLU A 173 5.06 -62.55 -40.40
CA GLU A 173 6.05 -62.84 -41.45
C GLU A 173 6.78 -64.17 -41.21
N THR A 174 7.24 -64.41 -39.98
CA THR A 174 8.13 -65.55 -39.65
C THR A 174 7.37 -66.78 -39.15
N ARG A 175 6.12 -66.60 -38.69
CA ARG A 175 5.31 -67.59 -37.95
C ARG A 175 5.95 -68.10 -36.65
N LEU A 176 6.95 -67.42 -36.12
CA LEU A 176 7.56 -67.70 -34.83
C LEU A 176 7.10 -66.66 -33.78
N PRO A 177 6.80 -67.05 -32.54
CA PRO A 177 6.36 -66.15 -31.48
C PRO A 177 7.52 -65.35 -30.86
N ASP A 178 8.28 -64.65 -31.69
CA ASP A 178 9.40 -63.81 -31.25
C ASP A 178 8.93 -62.42 -30.83
N VAL A 179 9.18 -62.09 -29.56
CA VAL A 179 8.78 -60.81 -28.96
C VAL A 179 9.79 -59.72 -29.33
N VAL A 180 9.32 -58.70 -30.06
CA VAL A 180 10.13 -57.53 -30.39
C VAL A 180 10.01 -56.52 -29.24
N LEU A 181 11.13 -56.23 -28.59
CA LEU A 181 11.20 -55.26 -27.49
C LEU A 181 11.68 -53.89 -28.00
N ARG A 182 11.02 -52.82 -27.56
CA ARG A 182 11.50 -51.44 -27.73
C ARG A 182 11.78 -50.78 -26.38
N PRO A 183 12.66 -49.76 -26.31
CA PRO A 183 12.86 -49.03 -25.08
C PRO A 183 11.60 -48.27 -24.65
N THR A 184 11.22 -48.39 -23.38
CA THR A 184 10.08 -47.68 -22.79
C THR A 184 10.31 -46.16 -22.84
N ARG A 185 9.28 -45.36 -23.13
CA ARG A 185 9.37 -43.90 -23.20
C ARG A 185 9.16 -43.26 -21.82
N GLU A 186 10.25 -42.87 -21.17
CA GLU A 186 10.24 -42.21 -19.86
C GLU A 186 10.37 -40.68 -19.95
N ARG A 187 10.02 -39.97 -18.88
CA ARG A 187 10.23 -38.52 -18.78
C ARG A 187 11.74 -38.24 -18.71
N TRP A 188 12.17 -37.24 -19.46
CA TRP A 188 13.59 -37.02 -19.73
C TRP A 188 14.37 -36.34 -18.58
N LEU A 189 13.70 -35.59 -17.71
CA LEU A 189 14.29 -34.84 -16.60
C LEU A 189 13.71 -35.26 -15.23
N ASP A 190 14.53 -35.13 -14.20
CA ASP A 190 14.14 -35.04 -12.79
C ASP A 190 14.18 -33.57 -12.34
N LEU A 191 13.41 -33.22 -11.30
CA LEU A 191 13.40 -31.86 -10.74
C LEU A 191 13.86 -31.87 -9.28
N ALA A 192 14.90 -31.10 -8.99
CA ALA A 192 15.27 -30.69 -7.64
C ALA A 192 14.85 -29.23 -7.42
N LEU A 193 13.77 -29.03 -6.67
CA LEU A 193 13.30 -27.70 -6.29
C LEU A 193 13.97 -27.28 -4.97
N VAL A 194 14.92 -26.36 -5.05
CA VAL A 194 15.69 -25.87 -3.90
C VAL A 194 15.10 -24.54 -3.45
N VAL A 195 14.53 -24.47 -2.24
CA VAL A 195 13.88 -23.27 -1.70
C VAL A 195 14.75 -22.69 -0.61
N ASP A 196 15.10 -21.41 -0.73
CA ASP A 196 15.84 -20.69 0.32
C ASP A 196 15.03 -20.58 1.62
N ASP A 197 15.65 -20.96 2.74
CA ASP A 197 15.06 -21.02 4.07
C ASP A 197 15.37 -19.78 4.94
N GLY A 198 15.81 -18.69 4.29
CA GLY A 198 16.02 -17.40 4.93
C GLY A 198 14.75 -16.83 5.59
N PRO A 199 14.86 -16.00 6.65
CA PRO A 199 13.69 -15.39 7.30
C PRO A 199 12.80 -14.57 6.35
N SER A 200 13.38 -13.93 5.35
CA SER A 200 12.67 -13.15 4.32
C SER A 200 11.89 -14.02 3.33
N MET A 201 12.29 -15.28 3.17
CA MET A 201 11.57 -16.27 2.35
C MET A 201 10.24 -16.71 2.94
N LEU A 202 9.94 -16.35 4.19
CA LEU A 202 8.61 -16.57 4.78
C LEU A 202 7.51 -15.80 4.06
N LEU A 203 7.80 -14.62 3.52
CA LEU A 203 6.86 -13.87 2.66
C LEU A 203 6.53 -14.65 1.38
N TRP A 204 7.46 -15.47 0.90
CA TRP A 204 7.41 -16.19 -0.36
C TRP A 204 7.12 -17.68 -0.20
N HIS A 205 6.92 -18.17 1.03
CA HIS A 205 6.65 -19.57 1.33
C HIS A 205 5.49 -20.14 0.49
N ARG A 206 4.39 -19.37 0.39
CA ARG A 206 3.24 -19.76 -0.43
C ARG A 206 3.54 -19.80 -1.93
N LEU A 207 4.37 -18.87 -2.44
CA LEU A 207 4.79 -18.87 -3.83
C LEU A 207 5.58 -20.14 -4.17
N ALA A 208 6.50 -20.54 -3.28
CA ALA A 208 7.26 -21.78 -3.46
C ALA A 208 6.36 -23.03 -3.47
N ALA A 209 5.37 -23.09 -2.56
CA ALA A 209 4.39 -24.18 -2.52
C ALA A 209 3.49 -24.23 -3.78
N GLU A 210 3.03 -23.08 -4.26
CA GLU A 210 2.24 -22.98 -5.49
C GLU A 210 3.07 -23.37 -6.73
N LEU A 211 4.34 -22.94 -6.82
CA LEU A 211 5.26 -23.36 -7.88
C LEU A 211 5.51 -24.87 -7.87
N ARG A 212 5.76 -25.46 -6.68
CA ARG A 212 5.87 -26.92 -6.52
C ARG A 212 4.61 -27.61 -7.09
N THR A 213 3.43 -27.13 -6.70
CA THR A 213 2.15 -27.68 -7.16
C THR A 213 2.01 -27.59 -8.69
N VAL A 214 2.44 -26.49 -9.30
CA VAL A 214 2.45 -26.33 -10.77
C VAL A 214 3.39 -27.34 -11.43
N PHE A 215 4.60 -27.55 -10.89
CA PHE A 215 5.55 -28.53 -11.40
C PHE A 215 5.03 -29.97 -11.28
N GLU A 216 4.40 -30.32 -10.16
CA GLU A 216 3.75 -31.61 -9.93
C GLU A 216 2.62 -31.86 -10.95
N ARG A 217 1.68 -30.91 -11.06
CA ARG A 217 0.51 -31.01 -11.95
C ARG A 217 0.88 -31.06 -13.43
N MET A 218 2.01 -30.47 -13.82
CA MET A 218 2.48 -30.51 -15.21
C MET A 218 2.82 -31.93 -15.67
N GLY A 219 3.30 -32.78 -14.75
CA GLY A 219 3.70 -34.15 -15.04
C GLY A 219 4.84 -34.25 -16.07
N ALA A 220 5.77 -33.28 -16.08
CA ALA A 220 6.90 -33.24 -17.00
C ALA A 220 8.14 -33.99 -16.46
N PHE A 221 8.27 -34.13 -15.15
CA PHE A 221 9.45 -34.71 -14.49
C PHE A 221 9.20 -36.15 -14.03
N ARG A 222 10.22 -37.00 -14.14
CA ARG A 222 10.15 -38.40 -13.66
C ARG A 222 10.06 -38.42 -12.13
N LEU A 223 10.96 -37.69 -11.46
CA LEU A 223 10.96 -37.46 -10.03
C LEU A 223 10.93 -35.96 -9.72
N LEU A 224 10.26 -35.58 -8.63
CA LEU A 224 10.29 -34.23 -8.07
C LEU A 224 10.69 -34.32 -6.61
N ARG A 225 11.82 -33.71 -6.24
CA ARG A 225 12.29 -33.57 -4.86
C ARG A 225 12.37 -32.10 -4.49
N THR A 226 12.04 -31.77 -3.24
CA THR A 226 12.10 -30.39 -2.73
C THR A 226 13.07 -30.33 -1.57
N TYR A 227 14.01 -29.38 -1.59
CA TYR A 227 15.03 -29.20 -0.55
C TYR A 227 14.96 -27.77 0.00
N GLY A 228 15.28 -27.61 1.29
CA GLY A 228 15.55 -26.31 1.87
C GLY A 228 17.01 -25.90 1.64
N LEU A 229 17.28 -24.62 1.41
CA LEU A 229 18.62 -24.06 1.29
C LEU A 229 18.89 -23.12 2.47
N ASP A 230 19.81 -23.50 3.34
CA ASP A 230 20.26 -22.64 4.42
C ASP A 230 21.29 -21.64 3.89
N ALA A 231 20.81 -20.47 3.47
CA ALA A 231 21.64 -19.35 3.05
C ALA A 231 21.97 -18.37 4.19
N ARG A 232 21.57 -18.67 5.43
CA ARG A 232 21.73 -17.76 6.59
C ARG A 232 23.15 -17.81 7.16
N THR A 233 23.75 -19.00 7.16
CA THR A 233 25.09 -19.24 7.68
C THR A 233 26.14 -18.74 6.70
N PRO A 234 27.02 -17.82 7.09
CA PRO A 234 28.12 -17.38 6.23
C PRO A 234 29.07 -18.53 5.88
N GLY A 235 29.68 -18.47 4.70
CA GLY A 235 30.81 -19.32 4.31
C GLY A 235 30.45 -20.71 3.77
N ALA A 236 29.19 -21.18 3.90
CA ALA A 236 28.79 -22.47 3.35
C ALA A 236 27.31 -22.54 2.97
N ALA A 237 27.02 -22.98 1.74
CA ALA A 237 25.69 -23.40 1.34
C ALA A 237 25.40 -24.81 1.87
N ARG A 238 24.29 -24.98 2.58
CA ARG A 238 23.84 -26.26 3.15
C ARG A 238 22.41 -26.52 2.72
N LEU A 239 22.10 -27.77 2.40
CA LEU A 239 20.74 -28.19 2.08
C LEU A 239 20.04 -28.77 3.30
N ARG A 240 18.71 -28.76 3.30
CA ARG A 240 17.84 -29.44 4.26
C ARG A 240 16.89 -30.33 3.48
N ARG A 241 16.42 -31.41 4.10
CA ARG A 241 15.51 -32.37 3.45
C ARG A 241 14.17 -31.76 3.09
N GLN A 242 13.72 -30.78 3.86
CA GLN A 242 12.51 -30.03 3.59
C GLN A 242 12.75 -28.55 3.86
N PRO A 243 12.18 -27.65 3.04
CA PRO A 243 12.20 -26.22 3.30
C PRO A 243 11.60 -25.88 4.66
N PHE A 244 12.25 -24.97 5.36
CA PHE A 244 11.87 -24.43 6.67
C PHE A 244 11.71 -25.48 7.78
N SER A 245 12.34 -26.65 7.64
CA SER A 245 12.32 -27.68 8.69
C SER A 245 13.01 -27.17 9.98
N PRO A 246 12.42 -27.43 11.17
CA PRO A 246 13.04 -27.08 12.45
C PRO A 246 14.24 -27.97 12.80
N GLU A 247 14.41 -29.10 12.12
CA GLU A 247 15.49 -30.06 12.41
C GLU A 247 16.88 -29.51 12.07
N PRO A 248 17.91 -29.77 12.90
CA PRO A 248 19.27 -29.27 12.66
C PRO A 248 20.01 -30.01 11.55
N ALA A 249 19.52 -31.16 11.08
CA ALA A 249 20.21 -31.99 10.10
C ALA A 249 20.34 -31.25 8.75
N THR A 250 21.58 -31.09 8.28
CA THR A 250 21.90 -30.49 6.99
C THR A 250 22.58 -31.51 6.07
N LEU A 251 22.39 -31.31 4.76
CA LEU A 251 22.95 -32.10 3.69
C LEU A 251 23.98 -31.26 2.92
N ALA A 252 25.00 -31.91 2.37
CA ALA A 252 25.95 -31.25 1.48
C ALA A 252 25.27 -30.91 0.13
N PRO A 253 25.65 -29.79 -0.53
CA PRO A 253 25.18 -29.48 -1.88
C PRO A 253 25.43 -30.57 -2.92
N SER A 254 26.42 -31.45 -2.67
CA SER A 254 26.78 -32.56 -3.56
C SER A 254 25.70 -33.64 -3.66
N VAL A 255 24.68 -33.63 -2.80
CA VAL A 255 23.52 -34.52 -2.93
C VAL A 255 22.75 -34.31 -4.23
N LEU A 256 22.87 -33.13 -4.84
CA LEU A 256 22.26 -32.80 -6.14
C LEU A 256 23.21 -32.98 -7.32
N ASP A 257 24.42 -33.48 -7.09
CA ASP A 257 25.37 -33.76 -8.18
C ASP A 257 24.87 -35.00 -8.93
N ASP A 258 24.26 -34.78 -10.10
CA ASP A 258 23.77 -35.83 -10.98
C ASP A 258 24.68 -35.95 -12.22
N PRO A 259 25.59 -36.94 -12.27
CA PRO A 259 26.50 -37.11 -13.41
C PRO A 259 25.76 -37.48 -14.71
N SER A 260 24.49 -37.89 -14.64
CA SER A 260 23.70 -38.16 -15.84
C SER A 260 23.18 -36.87 -16.52
N GLY A 261 23.30 -35.71 -15.85
CA GLY A 261 22.82 -34.42 -16.34
C GLY A 261 21.30 -34.33 -16.50
N ARG A 262 20.55 -35.23 -15.86
CA ARG A 262 19.09 -35.35 -15.99
C ARG A 262 18.33 -34.52 -14.95
N THR A 263 19.00 -34.12 -13.89
CA THR A 263 18.41 -33.34 -12.81
C THR A 263 18.42 -31.86 -13.15
N LEU A 264 17.23 -31.31 -13.39
CA LEU A 264 17.01 -29.87 -13.44
C LEU A 264 16.96 -29.34 -12.00
N VAL A 265 17.86 -28.40 -11.67
CA VAL A 265 17.83 -27.72 -10.37
C VAL A 265 17.17 -26.36 -10.54
N VAL A 266 16.10 -26.11 -9.77
CA VAL A 266 15.43 -24.80 -9.72
C VAL A 266 15.58 -24.23 -8.32
N VAL A 267 16.34 -23.14 -8.20
CA VAL A 267 16.57 -22.46 -6.92
C VAL A 267 15.58 -21.31 -6.76
N VAL A 268 14.72 -21.34 -5.75
CA VAL A 268 13.76 -20.27 -5.44
C VAL A 268 14.28 -19.46 -4.27
N SER A 269 14.64 -18.18 -4.51
CA SER A 269 15.26 -17.34 -3.48
C SER A 269 14.99 -15.84 -3.67
N ASP A 270 15.04 -15.09 -2.58
CA ASP A 270 15.08 -13.62 -2.56
C ASP A 270 16.52 -13.06 -2.52
N GLY A 271 17.53 -13.92 -2.44
CA GLY A 271 18.95 -13.54 -2.45
C GLY A 271 19.44 -12.84 -1.19
N MET A 272 18.68 -12.85 -0.09
CA MET A 272 18.98 -12.01 1.09
C MET A 272 19.87 -12.70 2.14
N GLY A 273 20.07 -14.01 2.03
CA GLY A 273 20.97 -14.79 2.88
C GLY A 273 22.43 -14.30 2.83
N ALA A 274 23.16 -14.46 3.93
CA ALA A 274 24.59 -14.11 3.98
C ALA A 274 25.40 -14.91 2.94
N ALA A 275 25.07 -16.18 2.75
CA ALA A 275 25.73 -17.09 1.82
C ALA A 275 25.54 -16.71 0.33
N TRP A 276 24.55 -15.87 0.02
CA TRP A 276 24.40 -15.28 -1.32
C TRP A 276 25.38 -14.13 -1.54
N ARG A 277 25.69 -13.36 -0.49
CA ARG A 277 26.59 -12.19 -0.58
C ARG A 277 28.06 -12.59 -0.57
N ASP A 278 28.43 -13.59 0.22
CA ASP A 278 29.80 -14.11 0.28
C ASP A 278 30.15 -15.10 -0.85
N GLY A 279 29.19 -15.40 -1.74
CA GLY A 279 29.40 -16.28 -2.89
C GLY A 279 29.33 -17.78 -2.59
N ALA A 280 29.04 -18.21 -1.36
CA ALA A 280 28.93 -19.64 -1.04
C ALA A 280 27.80 -20.35 -1.82
N VAL A 281 26.65 -19.70 -1.99
CA VAL A 281 25.55 -20.24 -2.82
C VAL A 281 25.90 -20.22 -4.31
N HIS A 282 26.60 -19.18 -4.78
CA HIS A 282 27.06 -19.08 -6.16
C HIS A 282 27.95 -20.27 -6.55
N ARG A 283 28.87 -20.67 -5.67
CA ARG A 283 29.72 -21.87 -5.86
C ARG A 283 28.94 -23.18 -5.88
N ALA A 284 27.83 -23.29 -5.13
CA ALA A 284 26.96 -24.46 -5.20
C ALA A 284 26.21 -24.51 -6.54
N ILE A 285 25.69 -23.37 -6.98
CA ILE A 285 25.01 -23.22 -8.28
C ILE A 285 25.96 -23.51 -9.45
N GLU A 286 27.21 -23.05 -9.36
CA GLU A 286 28.28 -23.35 -10.33
C GLU A 286 28.46 -24.86 -10.51
N ARG A 287 28.60 -25.57 -9.40
CA ARG A 287 28.75 -27.03 -9.39
C ARG A 287 27.57 -27.71 -10.07
N TRP A 288 26.34 -27.35 -9.69
CA TRP A 288 25.15 -27.94 -10.28
C TRP A 288 25.02 -27.59 -11.77
N SER A 289 25.39 -26.37 -12.15
CA SER A 289 25.35 -25.88 -13.53
C SER A 289 26.40 -26.52 -14.42
N ALA A 290 27.47 -27.09 -13.85
CA ALA A 290 28.46 -27.87 -14.59
C ALA A 290 27.96 -29.27 -14.93
N ALA A 291 27.10 -29.86 -14.08
CA ALA A 291 26.57 -31.21 -14.27
C ALA A 291 25.26 -31.24 -15.08
N GLY A 292 24.39 -30.23 -14.93
CA GLY A 292 23.07 -30.20 -15.55
C GLY A 292 22.45 -28.81 -15.64
N PRO A 293 21.19 -28.71 -16.08
CA PRO A 293 20.53 -27.43 -16.24
C PRO A 293 20.10 -26.86 -14.88
N VAL A 294 20.38 -25.58 -14.67
CA VAL A 294 20.02 -24.86 -13.44
C VAL A 294 19.26 -23.58 -13.80
N ALA A 295 18.30 -23.19 -12.97
CA ALA A 295 17.65 -21.88 -13.06
C ALA A 295 17.42 -21.31 -11.65
N VAL A 296 17.56 -20.00 -11.50
CA VAL A 296 17.20 -19.29 -10.26
C VAL A 296 15.88 -18.58 -10.48
N VAL A 297 14.86 -18.89 -9.70
CA VAL A 297 13.61 -18.12 -9.64
C VAL A 297 13.74 -17.08 -8.54
N HIS A 298 13.93 -15.83 -8.95
CA HIS A 298 14.06 -14.73 -8.01
C HIS A 298 12.67 -14.25 -7.59
N THR A 299 12.40 -14.32 -6.28
CA THR A 299 11.09 -13.96 -5.71
C THR A 299 10.85 -12.45 -5.63
N LEU A 300 11.92 -11.64 -5.60
CA LEU A 300 11.82 -10.18 -5.60
C LEU A 300 11.57 -9.66 -7.03
N PRO A 301 10.86 -8.53 -7.18
CA PRO A 301 10.78 -7.84 -8.46
C PRO A 301 12.16 -7.33 -8.92
N PRO A 302 12.38 -7.17 -10.24
CA PRO A 302 13.67 -6.73 -10.80
C PRO A 302 14.22 -5.43 -10.20
N GLY A 303 13.34 -4.52 -9.79
CA GLY A 303 13.75 -3.27 -9.15
C GLY A 303 14.53 -3.44 -7.84
N LEU A 304 14.40 -4.60 -7.18
CA LEU A 304 15.04 -4.90 -5.88
C LEU A 304 16.22 -5.88 -5.98
N TRP A 305 16.55 -6.40 -7.17
CA TRP A 305 17.61 -7.40 -7.35
C TRP A 305 18.99 -6.89 -6.94
N ASP A 306 19.29 -5.62 -7.24
CA ASP A 306 20.57 -4.97 -6.88
C ASP A 306 20.87 -4.96 -5.38
N GLY A 307 19.82 -4.97 -4.56
CA GLY A 307 19.92 -5.00 -3.11
C GLY A 307 20.09 -6.42 -2.53
N SER A 308 20.00 -7.44 -3.38
CA SER A 308 20.14 -8.85 -3.03
C SER A 308 21.52 -9.40 -3.47
N GLY A 309 21.85 -10.62 -3.06
CA GLY A 309 23.02 -11.34 -3.57
C GLY A 309 22.78 -12.05 -4.92
N ILE A 310 21.59 -11.90 -5.52
CA ILE A 310 21.24 -12.43 -6.84
C ILE A 310 21.18 -11.23 -7.81
N ARG A 311 22.16 -11.14 -8.71
CA ARG A 311 22.21 -10.11 -9.74
C ARG A 311 22.14 -10.77 -11.10
N ALA A 312 21.47 -10.13 -12.04
CA ALA A 312 21.40 -10.64 -13.40
C ALA A 312 21.32 -9.54 -14.44
N GLU A 313 22.03 -9.75 -15.53
CA GLU A 313 22.00 -8.92 -16.73
C GLU A 313 21.51 -9.75 -17.91
N ARG A 314 20.97 -9.11 -18.95
CA ARG A 314 20.41 -9.86 -20.07
C ARG A 314 21.45 -10.11 -21.16
N TRP A 315 21.59 -11.37 -21.52
CA TRP A 315 22.52 -11.86 -22.53
C TRP A 315 21.81 -12.71 -23.57
N ASN A 316 22.44 -12.93 -24.72
CA ASN A 316 21.99 -13.93 -25.68
C ASN A 316 22.65 -15.27 -25.35
N ALA A 317 21.84 -16.26 -24.99
CA ALA A 317 22.30 -17.63 -24.73
C ALA A 317 21.87 -18.55 -25.87
N THR A 318 22.78 -19.38 -26.37
CA THR A 318 22.53 -20.40 -27.40
C THR A 318 22.87 -21.78 -26.86
N THR A 319 21.91 -22.72 -26.91
CA THR A 319 22.14 -24.11 -26.47
C THR A 319 22.40 -25.02 -27.67
N ARG A 320 23.32 -25.97 -27.53
CA ARG A 320 23.60 -27.00 -28.55
C ARG A 320 22.84 -28.32 -28.29
N HIS A 321 22.38 -28.54 -27.07
CA HIS A 321 21.77 -29.81 -26.64
C HIS A 321 20.54 -29.52 -25.77
N ARG A 322 19.50 -30.34 -25.91
CA ARG A 322 18.32 -30.22 -25.03
C ARG A 322 18.74 -30.53 -23.60
N GLY A 323 18.30 -29.71 -22.65
CA GLY A 323 18.60 -29.94 -21.23
C GLY A 323 20.08 -29.79 -20.87
N GLY A 324 20.91 -29.22 -21.76
CA GLY A 324 22.36 -29.16 -21.54
C GLY A 324 22.76 -28.32 -20.33
N ALA A 325 23.86 -28.73 -19.68
CA ALA A 325 24.53 -27.98 -18.63
C ALA A 325 24.86 -26.55 -19.08
N GLY A 326 24.92 -25.62 -18.13
CA GLY A 326 25.19 -24.21 -18.43
C GLY A 326 26.53 -24.02 -19.14
N THR A 327 27.54 -24.82 -18.77
CA THR A 327 28.88 -24.83 -19.40
C THR A 327 28.87 -25.16 -20.90
N ALA A 328 27.79 -25.77 -21.41
CA ALA A 328 27.63 -26.09 -22.82
C ALA A 328 26.94 -24.97 -23.63
N TRP A 329 26.56 -23.85 -22.99
CA TRP A 329 25.88 -22.74 -23.63
C TRP A 329 26.89 -21.74 -24.20
N LEU A 330 26.59 -21.21 -25.38
CA LEU A 330 27.30 -20.08 -25.95
C LEU A 330 26.60 -18.79 -25.51
N VAL A 331 27.32 -17.92 -24.81
CA VAL A 331 26.81 -16.63 -24.34
C VAL A 331 27.47 -15.49 -25.10
N THR A 332 26.66 -14.59 -25.65
CA THR A 332 27.09 -13.46 -26.46
C THR A 332 26.39 -12.18 -26.00
N ASP A 333 27.10 -11.05 -26.09
CA ASP A 333 26.51 -9.75 -25.80
C ASP A 333 25.42 -9.42 -26.83
N PRO A 334 24.28 -8.83 -26.42
CA PRO A 334 23.21 -8.51 -27.35
C PRO A 334 23.53 -7.37 -28.34
N VAL A 335 24.63 -6.64 -28.15
CA VAL A 335 24.99 -5.44 -28.94
C VAL A 335 26.47 -5.42 -29.33
N LEU A 336 27.37 -5.82 -28.44
CA LEU A 336 28.82 -5.77 -28.66
C LEU A 336 29.31 -6.99 -29.46
N PRO A 337 30.37 -6.83 -30.27
CA PRO A 337 31.09 -7.95 -30.86
C PRO A 337 31.64 -8.91 -29.80
N ASP A 338 31.79 -10.19 -30.16
CA ASP A 338 32.21 -11.26 -29.25
C ASP A 338 33.59 -10.98 -28.60
N GLU A 339 34.48 -10.23 -29.24
CA GLU A 339 35.79 -9.89 -28.68
C GLU A 339 35.72 -8.86 -27.54
N LEU A 340 34.63 -8.10 -27.45
CA LEU A 340 34.44 -7.02 -26.47
C LEU A 340 33.38 -7.35 -25.42
N GLY A 341 32.48 -8.29 -25.72
CA GLY A 341 31.33 -8.66 -24.92
C GLY A 341 31.46 -10.03 -24.25
N THR A 342 32.48 -10.24 -23.42
CA THR A 342 32.65 -11.51 -22.70
C THR A 342 31.77 -11.56 -21.45
N PHE A 343 30.94 -12.60 -21.33
CA PHE A 343 30.09 -12.77 -20.16
C PHE A 343 30.90 -13.17 -18.92
N PRO A 344 30.86 -12.38 -17.82
CA PRO A 344 31.54 -12.74 -16.59
C PRO A 344 30.66 -13.70 -15.78
N GLY A 345 31.12 -14.92 -15.57
CA GLY A 345 30.53 -15.87 -14.62
C GLY A 345 29.71 -16.99 -15.25
N LEU A 346 28.61 -17.38 -14.58
CA LEU A 346 27.92 -18.64 -14.82
C LEU A 346 26.64 -18.43 -15.62
N PRO A 347 26.44 -19.15 -16.74
CA PRO A 347 25.27 -19.01 -17.59
C PRO A 347 24.04 -19.66 -16.94
N VAL A 348 23.56 -19.07 -15.86
CA VAL A 348 22.40 -19.53 -15.10
C VAL A 348 21.29 -18.49 -15.22
N PRO A 349 20.13 -18.82 -15.79
CA PRO A 349 19.04 -17.87 -15.96
C PRO A 349 18.38 -17.51 -14.63
N VAL A 350 18.18 -16.22 -14.41
CA VAL A 350 17.48 -15.65 -13.25
C VAL A 350 16.08 -15.18 -13.65
N LEU A 351 15.09 -15.99 -13.33
CA LEU A 351 13.72 -15.85 -13.80
C LEU A 351 12.84 -15.20 -12.73
N GLN A 352 11.93 -14.33 -13.17
CA GLN A 352 10.79 -13.95 -12.33
C GLN A 352 9.77 -15.09 -12.30
N PRO A 353 8.95 -15.22 -11.24
CA PRO A 353 7.86 -16.19 -11.15
C PRO A 353 6.65 -15.77 -12.02
N LEU A 354 6.91 -15.41 -13.29
CA LEU A 354 5.93 -14.93 -14.25
C LEU A 354 5.99 -15.78 -15.53
N PRO A 355 4.84 -16.11 -16.14
CA PRO A 355 4.81 -16.92 -17.38
C PRO A 355 5.66 -16.33 -18.51
N ALA A 356 5.69 -15.00 -18.64
CA ALA A 356 6.46 -14.31 -19.67
C ALA A 356 7.98 -14.46 -19.51
N ALA A 357 8.49 -14.59 -18.28
CA ALA A 357 9.90 -14.79 -18.00
C ALA A 357 10.30 -16.27 -18.15
N VAL A 358 9.42 -17.19 -17.74
CA VAL A 358 9.68 -18.63 -17.74
C VAL A 358 9.57 -19.25 -19.14
N ARG A 359 8.66 -18.75 -19.98
CA ARG A 359 8.37 -19.34 -21.31
C ARG A 359 9.57 -19.35 -22.28
N PRO A 360 10.34 -18.25 -22.45
CA PRO A 360 11.51 -18.26 -23.33
C PRO A 360 12.56 -19.27 -22.87
N TRP A 361 12.83 -19.33 -21.57
CA TRP A 361 13.77 -20.28 -20.98
C TRP A 361 13.31 -21.74 -21.15
N ALA A 362 12.05 -22.05 -20.88
CA ALA A 362 11.54 -23.41 -21.01
C ALA A 362 11.63 -23.91 -22.47
N ARG A 363 11.36 -23.04 -23.45
CA ARG A 363 11.54 -23.34 -24.88
C ARG A 363 12.99 -23.52 -25.25
N PHE A 364 13.85 -22.64 -24.76
CA PHE A 364 15.29 -22.70 -24.95
C PHE A 364 15.85 -24.05 -24.47
N LEU A 365 15.56 -24.44 -23.22
CA LEU A 365 16.03 -25.69 -22.63
C LEU A 365 15.48 -26.93 -23.36
N ALA A 366 14.25 -26.86 -23.85
CA ALA A 366 13.59 -27.91 -24.61
C ALA A 366 14.13 -28.08 -26.05
N SER A 367 14.92 -27.14 -26.56
CA SER A 367 15.36 -27.09 -27.94
C SER A 367 16.82 -27.52 -28.10
N SER A 368 17.16 -28.04 -29.28
CA SER A 368 18.54 -28.29 -29.71
C SER A 368 18.90 -27.22 -30.75
N GLY A 369 19.66 -26.20 -30.36
CA GLY A 369 20.06 -25.10 -31.26
C GLY A 369 19.26 -23.80 -31.15
N ALA A 370 18.48 -23.59 -30.08
CA ALA A 370 17.75 -22.34 -29.90
C ALA A 370 18.63 -21.26 -29.26
N THR A 371 18.42 -20.01 -29.68
CA THR A 371 18.95 -18.81 -29.02
C THR A 371 17.84 -18.10 -28.26
N ALA A 372 18.11 -17.69 -27.02
CA ALA A 372 17.17 -16.95 -26.19
C ALA A 372 17.86 -15.78 -25.48
N HIS A 373 17.16 -14.66 -25.40
CA HIS A 373 17.60 -13.50 -24.64
C HIS A 373 17.16 -13.65 -23.18
N LEU A 374 18.11 -14.02 -22.30
CA LEU A 374 17.85 -14.41 -20.93
C LEU A 374 18.62 -13.53 -19.93
N PRO A 375 18.02 -13.16 -18.79
CA PRO A 375 18.77 -12.61 -17.66
C PRO A 375 19.66 -13.71 -17.06
N LEU A 376 20.98 -13.57 -17.13
CA LEU A 376 21.95 -14.53 -16.62
C LEU A 376 22.58 -14.03 -15.31
N LEU A 377 22.83 -14.95 -14.38
CA LEU A 377 23.37 -14.72 -13.05
C LEU A 377 24.79 -14.17 -13.13
N LEU A 378 25.01 -13.00 -12.55
CA LEU A 378 26.33 -12.40 -12.42
C LEU A 378 27.05 -12.90 -11.16
N PRO A 379 28.39 -12.90 -11.16
CA PRO A 379 29.18 -13.25 -9.99
C PRO A 379 28.87 -12.34 -8.78
N PRO A 380 29.16 -12.79 -7.55
CA PRO A 380 29.05 -11.95 -6.36
C PRO A 380 29.95 -10.71 -6.47
N ARG A 381 29.67 -9.65 -5.69
CA ARG A 381 30.53 -8.46 -5.65
C ARG A 381 31.78 -8.75 -4.82
N ASP A 382 32.95 -8.31 -5.28
CA ASP A 382 34.23 -8.46 -4.57
C ASP A 382 34.25 -7.76 -3.20
N ARG A 383 33.44 -6.70 -3.03
CA ARG A 383 33.29 -5.99 -1.76
C ARG A 383 31.87 -6.14 -1.25
N PRO A 384 31.66 -6.72 -0.04
CA PRO A 384 30.34 -6.70 0.56
C PRO A 384 29.92 -5.24 0.72
N PRO A 385 28.67 -4.86 0.35
CA PRO A 385 28.19 -3.53 0.64
C PRO A 385 28.32 -3.26 2.14
N PRO A 386 28.55 -2.01 2.57
CA PRO A 386 28.61 -1.67 3.98
C PRO A 386 27.38 -2.25 4.69
N ARG A 387 27.56 -2.77 5.92
CA ARG A 387 26.45 -3.28 6.74
C ARG A 387 25.33 -2.24 6.67
N ARG A 388 24.15 -2.63 6.15
CA ARG A 388 22.99 -1.73 6.08
C ARG A 388 22.83 -1.10 7.46
N GLU A 389 22.98 0.22 7.54
CA GLU A 389 22.62 0.96 8.74
C GLU A 389 21.17 0.61 9.05
N ARG A 390 20.96 -0.06 10.19
CA ARG A 390 19.63 -0.43 10.64
C ARG A 390 19.05 0.78 11.33
N GLY A 391 17.90 1.22 10.88
CA GLY A 391 17.25 2.36 11.49
C GLY A 391 16.12 2.89 10.64
N LEU A 392 15.20 3.59 11.30
CA LEU A 392 14.06 4.19 10.64
C LEU A 392 14.46 5.22 9.57
N GLN A 393 15.53 5.99 9.81
CA GLN A 393 16.00 7.00 8.87
C GLN A 393 16.52 6.37 7.57
N HIS A 394 17.37 5.35 7.68
CA HIS A 394 17.84 4.61 6.50
C HIS A 394 16.69 3.96 5.72
N PHE A 395 15.71 3.38 6.42
CA PHE A 395 14.52 2.86 5.77
C PHE A 395 13.71 3.95 5.07
N ARG A 396 13.50 5.10 5.71
CA ARG A 396 12.80 6.26 5.13
C ARG A 396 13.49 6.76 3.86
N ASP A 397 14.81 6.73 3.83
CA ASP A 397 15.60 7.23 2.69
C ASP A 397 15.63 6.26 1.50
N ALA A 398 15.43 4.96 1.75
CA ALA A 398 15.52 3.88 0.77
C ALA A 398 14.17 3.29 0.32
N ALA A 399 13.13 3.36 1.15
CA ALA A 399 11.83 2.74 0.88
C ALA A 399 10.95 3.61 -0.02
N SER A 400 10.10 2.97 -0.82
CA SER A 400 9.03 3.68 -1.52
C SER A 400 8.06 4.36 -0.52
N PRO A 401 7.42 5.49 -0.88
CA PRO A 401 6.44 6.15 -0.01
C PRO A 401 5.31 5.22 0.43
N GLU A 402 4.86 4.34 -0.47
CA GLU A 402 3.83 3.35 -0.18
C GLU A 402 4.33 2.25 0.77
N ALA A 403 5.59 1.81 0.65
CA ALA A 403 6.18 0.87 1.61
C ALA A 403 6.37 1.53 2.99
N TYR A 404 6.76 2.80 3.05
CA TYR A 404 6.88 3.53 4.31
C TYR A 404 5.53 3.70 5.01
N ARG A 405 4.47 4.07 4.26
CA ARG A 405 3.10 4.12 4.76
C ARG A 405 2.59 2.73 5.17
N LEU A 406 2.89 1.67 4.39
CA LEU A 406 2.55 0.30 4.75
C LEU A 406 3.25 -0.13 6.06
N ALA A 407 4.50 0.27 6.28
CA ALA A 407 5.22 0.01 7.52
C ALA A 407 4.50 0.63 8.73
N ALA A 408 3.93 1.83 8.60
CA ALA A 408 3.11 2.44 9.66
C ALA A 408 1.83 1.65 9.95
N HIS A 409 1.13 1.18 8.90
CA HIS A 409 -0.04 0.31 9.08
C HIS A 409 0.33 -1.03 9.71
N LEU A 410 1.48 -1.61 9.37
CA LEU A 410 2.00 -2.83 10.00
C LEU A 410 2.42 -2.60 11.45
N ALA A 411 3.06 -1.46 11.74
CA ALA A 411 3.47 -1.05 13.07
C ALA A 411 2.26 -0.82 13.99
N ALA A 412 1.15 -0.32 13.45
CA ALA A 412 -0.10 -0.19 14.18
C ALA A 412 -0.56 -1.55 14.73
N VAL A 413 -0.58 -2.58 13.89
CA VAL A 413 -1.05 -3.93 14.27
C VAL A 413 0.06 -4.88 14.73
N SER A 414 1.28 -4.39 14.99
CA SER A 414 2.37 -5.23 15.47
C SER A 414 2.23 -5.61 16.96
N PRO A 415 2.59 -6.84 17.36
CA PRO A 415 3.32 -7.86 16.60
C PRO A 415 2.47 -8.58 15.52
N VAL A 416 3.07 -8.84 14.36
CA VAL A 416 2.42 -9.39 13.15
C VAL A 416 3.11 -10.67 12.64
N SER A 417 2.32 -11.62 12.12
CA SER A 417 2.81 -12.76 11.33
C SER A 417 2.68 -12.48 9.82
N VAL A 418 3.30 -13.29 8.96
CA VAL A 418 3.23 -13.09 7.49
C VAL A 418 1.79 -13.08 6.94
N PRO A 419 0.88 -13.98 7.35
CA PRO A 419 -0.52 -13.91 6.94
C PRO A 419 -1.20 -12.61 7.35
N VAL A 420 -0.91 -12.11 8.56
CA VAL A 420 -1.44 -10.83 9.04
C VAL A 420 -0.88 -9.66 8.24
N MET A 421 0.42 -9.68 7.91
CA MET A 421 1.02 -8.66 7.05
C MET A 421 0.34 -8.59 5.68
N ARG A 422 -0.02 -9.75 5.10
CA ARG A 422 -0.78 -9.82 3.84
C ARG A 422 -2.21 -9.30 3.98
N LEU A 423 -2.85 -9.55 5.12
CA LEU A 423 -4.18 -9.01 5.43
C LEU A 423 -4.14 -7.48 5.54
N VAL A 424 -3.14 -6.92 6.23
CA VAL A 424 -2.90 -5.47 6.31
C VAL A 424 -2.69 -4.89 4.92
N ARG A 425 -1.84 -5.52 4.10
CA ARG A 425 -1.62 -5.13 2.70
C ARG A 425 -2.94 -5.10 1.89
N SER A 426 -3.87 -6.02 2.13
CA SER A 426 -5.16 -6.01 1.43
C SER A 426 -6.18 -5.01 1.99
N ALA A 427 -5.98 -4.53 3.23
CA ALA A 427 -6.93 -3.67 3.94
C ALA A 427 -6.60 -2.17 3.87
N VAL A 428 -5.38 -1.82 3.46
CA VAL A 428 -4.99 -0.41 3.28
C VAL A 428 -5.78 0.26 2.14
N PRO A 429 -6.00 1.59 2.19
CA PRO A 429 -6.88 2.29 1.24
C PRO A 429 -6.32 2.43 -0.18
N TRP A 430 -5.10 1.94 -0.44
CA TRP A 430 -4.49 1.94 -1.77
C TRP A 430 -4.14 0.51 -2.21
N ARG A 431 -3.86 0.32 -3.51
CA ARG A 431 -3.45 -0.99 -4.04
C ARG A 431 -2.01 -1.31 -3.64
N ALA A 432 -1.82 -1.86 -2.44
CA ALA A 432 -0.49 -2.28 -1.98
C ALA A 432 -0.05 -3.60 -2.63
N THR A 433 1.20 -3.66 -3.07
CA THR A 433 1.76 -4.85 -3.75
C THR A 433 2.62 -5.68 -2.82
N THR A 434 2.90 -6.94 -3.19
CA THR A 434 3.87 -7.79 -2.46
C THR A 434 5.28 -7.19 -2.46
N ALA A 435 5.62 -6.38 -3.47
CA ALA A 435 6.91 -5.68 -3.55
C ALA A 435 7.08 -4.68 -2.39
N GLN A 436 6.06 -3.87 -2.12
CA GLN A 436 6.08 -2.92 -1.00
C GLN A 436 6.16 -3.64 0.35
N LEU A 437 5.45 -4.76 0.51
CA LEU A 437 5.57 -5.59 1.71
C LEU A 437 6.98 -6.17 1.87
N ALA A 438 7.61 -6.59 0.76
CA ALA A 438 8.99 -7.05 0.76
C ALA A 438 9.96 -5.92 1.12
N GLU A 439 9.77 -4.70 0.62
CA GLU A 439 10.58 -3.54 1.02
C GLU A 439 10.54 -3.31 2.53
N VAL A 440 9.36 -3.35 3.16
CA VAL A 440 9.23 -3.21 4.63
C VAL A 440 10.01 -4.31 5.36
N PHE A 441 9.83 -5.56 4.95
CA PHE A 441 10.46 -6.71 5.60
C PHE A 441 11.98 -6.71 5.42
N LEU A 442 12.46 -6.34 4.23
CA LEU A 442 13.89 -6.25 3.91
C LEU A 442 14.55 -4.97 4.42
N GLY A 443 13.76 -3.96 4.78
CA GLY A 443 14.18 -2.70 5.37
C GLY A 443 14.80 -2.83 6.77
N GLY A 444 14.68 -4.01 7.39
CA GLY A 444 15.31 -4.31 8.68
C GLY A 444 14.60 -3.71 9.89
N LEU A 445 13.39 -3.19 9.70
CA LEU A 445 12.55 -2.65 10.78
C LEU A 445 11.80 -3.72 11.57
N LEU A 446 11.50 -4.85 10.92
CA LEU A 446 10.82 -5.99 11.52
C LEU A 446 11.83 -6.95 12.14
N LEU A 447 11.72 -7.15 13.44
CA LEU A 447 12.56 -8.04 14.24
C LEU A 447 11.74 -9.28 14.64
N PRO A 448 12.34 -10.49 14.64
CA PRO A 448 11.68 -11.67 15.17
C PRO A 448 11.25 -11.46 16.63
N ALA A 449 10.02 -11.84 16.95
CA ALA A 449 9.44 -11.71 18.29
C ALA A 449 8.96 -13.07 18.82
N HIS A 450 8.87 -13.19 20.15
CA HIS A 450 8.36 -14.41 20.77
C HIS A 450 6.88 -14.62 20.46
N ALA A 451 6.54 -15.84 20.05
CA ALA A 451 5.16 -16.24 19.84
C ALA A 451 4.38 -16.21 21.17
N PRO A 452 3.11 -15.76 21.17
CA PRO A 452 2.27 -15.72 22.37
C PRO A 452 1.78 -17.11 22.81
N VAL A 453 2.17 -18.18 22.12
CA VAL A 453 1.78 -19.57 22.38
C VAL A 453 3.01 -20.48 22.52
N ALA A 454 2.91 -21.50 23.37
CA ALA A 454 3.97 -22.47 23.59
C ALA A 454 4.03 -23.50 22.43
N GLY A 455 5.24 -23.78 21.93
CA GLY A 455 5.51 -24.79 20.90
C GLY A 455 6.06 -24.23 19.58
N PRO A 456 6.63 -25.09 18.71
CA PRO A 456 7.15 -24.67 17.41
C PRO A 456 5.97 -24.26 16.49
N LEU A 457 5.97 -23.01 16.04
CA LEU A 457 5.04 -22.52 15.04
C LEU A 457 5.47 -22.97 13.64
N PRO A 458 4.52 -23.23 12.71
CA PRO A 458 4.83 -23.31 11.29
C PRO A 458 5.65 -22.09 10.85
N ALA A 459 6.60 -22.29 9.94
CA ALA A 459 7.57 -21.25 9.60
C ALA A 459 6.93 -19.92 9.18
N HIS A 460 5.86 -19.96 8.37
CA HIS A 460 5.12 -18.77 7.93
C HIS A 460 4.31 -18.09 9.04
N HIS A 461 4.18 -18.72 10.21
CA HIS A 461 3.52 -18.16 11.40
C HIS A 461 4.48 -17.52 12.40
N ARG A 462 5.78 -17.47 12.10
CA ARG A 462 6.73 -16.70 12.92
C ARG A 462 6.25 -15.25 13.06
N VAL A 463 6.39 -14.75 14.28
CA VAL A 463 5.91 -13.44 14.69
C VAL A 463 7.04 -12.44 14.60
N PHE A 464 6.72 -11.24 14.12
CA PHE A 464 7.64 -10.12 13.98
C PHE A 464 7.08 -8.89 14.67
N ASP A 465 7.94 -8.06 15.24
CA ASP A 465 7.57 -6.78 15.82
C ASP A 465 8.55 -5.69 15.38
N PHE A 466 8.17 -4.43 15.58
CA PHE A 466 9.04 -3.28 15.35
C PHE A 466 9.75 -2.92 16.66
N ALA A 467 10.96 -2.37 16.54
CA ALA A 467 11.57 -1.69 17.68
C ALA A 467 10.68 -0.51 18.14
N GLU A 468 10.60 -0.24 19.44
CA GLU A 468 9.64 0.72 20.00
C GLU A 468 9.85 2.16 19.49
N ASP A 469 11.10 2.55 19.24
CA ASP A 469 11.49 3.83 18.61
C ASP A 469 10.97 3.93 17.17
N ALA A 470 11.19 2.88 16.36
CA ALA A 470 10.71 2.81 14.99
C ALA A 470 9.17 2.79 14.94
N LYS A 471 8.53 2.05 15.84
CA LYS A 471 7.07 1.99 15.98
C LYS A 471 6.48 3.35 16.33
N THR A 472 7.16 4.11 17.19
CA THR A 472 6.74 5.45 17.56
C THR A 472 6.73 6.36 16.33
N ALA A 473 7.87 6.55 15.69
CA ALA A 473 7.96 7.47 14.58
C ALA A 473 7.20 7.04 13.31
N LEU A 474 7.00 5.73 13.07
CA LEU A 474 6.13 5.25 11.98
C LEU A 474 4.66 5.58 12.21
N LEU A 475 4.18 5.48 13.45
CA LEU A 475 2.79 5.78 13.78
C LEU A 475 2.48 7.29 13.70
N ASP A 476 3.48 8.15 13.90
CA ASP A 476 3.35 9.59 13.70
C ASP A 476 3.36 9.99 12.22
N ALA A 477 3.84 9.10 11.33
CA ALA A 477 3.94 9.39 9.90
C ALA A 477 2.61 9.28 9.14
N VAL A 478 1.57 8.68 9.75
CA VAL A 478 0.26 8.44 9.10
C VAL A 478 -0.86 8.92 10.01
N PRO A 479 -1.90 9.58 9.45
CA PRO A 479 -3.03 10.04 10.26
C PRO A 479 -3.69 8.89 11.05
N GLY A 480 -3.91 9.10 12.36
CA GLY A 480 -4.52 8.09 13.24
C GLY A 480 -5.87 7.56 12.75
N ALA A 481 -6.70 8.41 12.15
CA ALA A 481 -7.98 8.03 11.56
C ALA A 481 -7.84 7.03 10.38
N GLU A 482 -6.71 7.05 9.68
CA GLU A 482 -6.41 6.07 8.63
C GLU A 482 -6.01 4.73 9.24
N LEU A 483 -5.13 4.75 10.25
CA LEU A 483 -4.69 3.54 10.97
C LEU A 483 -5.88 2.83 11.62
N LEU A 484 -6.80 3.58 12.25
CA LEU A 484 -8.03 3.05 12.84
C LEU A 484 -8.97 2.45 11.78
N ARG A 485 -9.11 3.08 10.60
CA ARG A 485 -9.90 2.53 9.50
C ARG A 485 -9.36 1.21 8.99
N THR A 486 -8.04 1.11 8.80
CA THR A 486 -7.38 -0.15 8.42
C THR A 486 -7.59 -1.21 9.51
N GLY A 487 -7.43 -0.86 10.79
CA GLY A 487 -7.69 -1.74 11.94
C GLY A 487 -9.11 -2.31 11.94
N ARG A 488 -10.14 -1.46 11.79
CA ARG A 488 -11.55 -1.88 11.70
C ARG A 488 -11.83 -2.78 10.50
N THR A 489 -11.24 -2.46 9.34
CA THR A 489 -11.39 -3.25 8.12
C THR A 489 -10.82 -4.67 8.30
N ILE A 490 -9.66 -4.78 8.96
CA ILE A 490 -9.05 -6.05 9.34
C ILE A 490 -9.95 -6.81 10.32
N GLY A 491 -10.47 -6.13 11.35
CA GLY A 491 -11.40 -6.69 12.34
C GLY A 491 -12.63 -7.32 11.68
N ARG A 492 -13.36 -6.54 10.87
CA ARG A 492 -14.56 -7.02 10.15
C ARG A 492 -14.25 -8.20 9.24
N ARG A 493 -13.12 -8.15 8.51
CA ARG A 493 -12.74 -9.25 7.62
C ARG A 493 -12.45 -10.54 8.38
N LEU A 494 -11.91 -10.45 9.60
CA LEU A 494 -11.65 -11.61 10.45
C LEU A 494 -12.94 -12.18 11.06
N GLU A 495 -13.93 -11.33 11.37
CA GLU A 495 -15.27 -11.74 11.81
C GLU A 495 -16.03 -12.49 10.70
N GLU A 496 -16.01 -11.97 9.46
CA GLU A 496 -16.61 -12.64 8.28
C GLU A 496 -16.04 -14.04 8.02
N LEU A 497 -14.78 -14.27 8.42
CA LEU A 497 -14.05 -15.52 8.22
C LEU A 497 -14.19 -16.50 9.38
N ALA A 498 -14.81 -16.08 10.49
CA ALA A 498 -15.08 -16.95 11.62
C ALA A 498 -16.12 -18.02 11.24
N GLY A 499 -15.72 -19.29 11.29
CA GLY A 499 -16.63 -20.44 11.15
C GLY A 499 -16.81 -21.05 9.75
N ARG A 500 -15.99 -20.71 8.72
CA ARG A 500 -16.27 -21.15 7.33
C ARG A 500 -15.12 -21.77 6.51
N SER A 501 -13.96 -22.17 7.04
CA SER A 501 -12.94 -22.71 6.12
C SER A 501 -11.83 -23.63 6.70
N PRO A 502 -11.20 -24.44 5.80
CA PRO A 502 -9.97 -25.28 5.78
C PRO A 502 -8.52 -24.95 6.17
N ASP A 503 -7.89 -23.76 6.03
CA ASP A 503 -6.39 -23.63 6.06
C ASP A 503 -5.67 -22.43 6.78
N PHE A 504 -5.74 -22.30 8.12
CA PHE A 504 -5.02 -21.36 9.02
C PHE A 504 -5.56 -21.55 10.46
N PRO A 505 -4.73 -21.62 11.50
CA PRO A 505 -5.23 -21.55 12.87
C PRO A 505 -4.73 -20.25 13.53
N ALA A 506 -5.55 -19.20 13.52
CA ALA A 506 -5.48 -18.17 14.54
C ALA A 506 -6.62 -18.33 15.52
N TRP A 507 -6.34 -18.31 16.80
CA TRP A 507 -7.33 -18.40 17.85
C TRP A 507 -8.10 -17.09 17.98
N LEU A 508 -9.39 -17.17 17.69
CA LEU A 508 -10.41 -16.18 18.00
C LEU A 508 -10.93 -16.48 19.40
N VAL A 509 -10.78 -15.58 20.37
CA VAL A 509 -11.45 -15.76 21.68
C VAL A 509 -12.96 -15.91 21.42
N HIS A 510 -13.54 -17.06 21.78
CA HIS A 510 -14.95 -17.39 21.53
C HIS A 510 -15.50 -18.25 22.68
N PRO A 511 -16.67 -17.92 23.27
CA PRO A 511 -17.23 -18.63 24.43
C PRO A 511 -17.44 -20.13 24.18
N ALA A 512 -17.83 -20.51 22.96
CA ALA A 512 -18.02 -21.90 22.53
C ALA A 512 -16.75 -22.59 22.00
N GLY A 513 -15.57 -21.97 22.10
CA GLY A 513 -14.31 -22.50 21.59
C GLY A 513 -13.84 -23.77 22.32
N ARG A 514 -13.28 -24.73 21.58
CA ARG A 514 -12.81 -26.03 22.14
C ARG A 514 -11.35 -26.02 22.61
N ALA A 515 -10.59 -24.95 22.35
CA ALA A 515 -9.20 -24.88 22.80
C ALA A 515 -8.89 -23.61 23.60
N THR A 516 -7.75 -23.66 24.27
CA THR A 516 -7.43 -22.78 25.39
C THR A 516 -6.26 -21.87 25.06
N LEU A 517 -6.42 -20.57 25.29
CA LEU A 517 -5.35 -19.58 25.12
C LEU A 517 -4.49 -19.44 26.38
N PRO A 518 -3.15 -19.31 26.26
CA PRO A 518 -2.28 -18.95 27.38
C PRO A 518 -2.50 -17.52 27.88
N ASP A 519 -2.30 -17.28 29.18
CA ASP A 519 -2.59 -16.00 29.86
C ASP A 519 -1.82 -14.78 29.32
N ARG A 520 -0.71 -14.98 28.60
CA ARG A 520 0.13 -13.90 28.03
C ARG A 520 -0.29 -13.47 26.62
N ALA A 521 -1.33 -14.07 26.04
CA ALA A 521 -1.75 -13.79 24.68
C ALA A 521 -2.45 -12.41 24.57
N ARG A 522 -1.82 -11.45 23.87
CA ARG A 522 -2.39 -10.12 23.57
C ARG A 522 -3.10 -10.14 22.22
N GLY A 523 -4.32 -9.59 22.14
CA GLY A 523 -5.19 -9.68 20.96
C GLY A 523 -5.21 -8.40 20.12
N PHE A 524 -5.62 -8.51 18.85
CA PHE A 524 -5.64 -7.39 17.90
C PHE A 524 -6.44 -6.15 18.36
N THR A 525 -7.53 -6.30 19.13
CA THR A 525 -8.29 -5.16 19.69
C THR A 525 -7.57 -4.39 20.81
N SER A 526 -6.43 -4.89 21.31
CA SER A 526 -5.56 -4.12 22.21
C SER A 526 -4.73 -3.05 21.49
N ILE A 527 -4.63 -3.14 20.16
CA ILE A 527 -3.98 -2.16 19.30
C ILE A 527 -4.81 -0.88 19.20
N GLU A 528 -6.13 -1.00 19.03
CA GLU A 528 -7.05 0.14 19.09
C GLU A 528 -6.92 0.83 20.44
N LYS A 529 -6.92 0.08 21.56
CA LYS A 529 -6.71 0.66 22.90
C LYS A 529 -5.35 1.35 23.07
N ARG A 530 -4.27 0.85 22.42
CA ARG A 530 -2.93 1.44 22.48
C ARG A 530 -2.80 2.68 21.58
N LEU A 531 -3.40 2.65 20.39
CA LEU A 531 -3.51 3.80 19.48
C LEU A 531 -4.39 4.88 20.10
N MET A 532 -5.55 4.53 20.65
CA MET A 532 -6.45 5.43 21.38
C MET A 532 -5.73 6.08 22.56
N LYS A 533 -5.10 5.30 23.45
CA LYS A 533 -4.33 5.83 24.58
C LYS A 533 -3.21 6.78 24.13
N ARG A 534 -2.59 6.53 22.97
CA ARG A 534 -1.54 7.37 22.38
C ARG A 534 -2.08 8.64 21.72
N PHE A 535 -3.26 8.59 21.12
CA PHE A 535 -3.97 9.76 20.60
C PHE A 535 -4.67 10.58 21.71
N GLY A 536 -4.37 10.30 22.99
CA GLY A 536 -4.98 10.99 24.13
C GLY A 536 -6.44 10.62 24.37
N ILE A 537 -6.93 9.56 23.72
CA ILE A 537 -8.27 9.02 23.89
C ILE A 537 -8.16 7.97 25.01
N ALA A 538 -8.74 8.25 26.18
CA ALA A 538 -8.79 7.27 27.26
C ALA A 538 -9.42 5.97 26.73
N PRO A 539 -8.81 4.78 26.93
CA PRO A 539 -9.49 3.55 26.60
C PRO A 539 -10.77 3.49 27.45
N PRO A 540 -11.92 3.07 26.90
CA PRO A 540 -13.10 2.87 27.71
C PRO A 540 -12.71 1.95 28.85
N GLY A 541 -12.90 2.45 30.07
CA GLY A 541 -12.79 1.66 31.29
C GLY A 541 -13.59 0.39 31.09
N ALA A 542 -13.06 -0.72 31.62
CA ALA A 542 -13.79 -1.97 31.63
C ALA A 542 -14.96 -1.87 32.61
N GLU A 543 -15.96 -1.08 32.26
CA GLU A 543 -17.31 -1.20 32.76
C GLU A 543 -18.16 -1.56 31.55
N ARG A 544 -18.73 -2.75 31.64
CA ARG A 544 -19.73 -3.21 30.70
C ARG A 544 -20.89 -2.21 30.76
N ASN A 545 -21.06 -1.40 29.72
CA ASN A 545 -22.37 -0.86 29.43
C ASN A 545 -22.96 -1.79 28.38
N ASP A 546 -23.70 -2.77 28.86
CA ASP A 546 -24.59 -3.60 28.05
C ASP A 546 -25.40 -2.63 27.19
N GLY A 547 -25.42 -2.79 25.86
CA GLY A 547 -25.91 -1.81 24.87
C GLY A 547 -27.40 -1.46 24.93
N ARG A 548 -27.93 -1.18 26.11
CA ARG A 548 -29.23 -0.60 26.45
C ARG A 548 -28.96 0.53 27.44
N GLY A 549 -28.24 1.56 26.99
CA GLY A 549 -27.95 2.72 27.84
C GLY A 549 -29.24 3.45 28.19
N ARG A 550 -29.84 3.14 29.34
CA ARG A 550 -30.78 4.07 30.00
C ARG A 550 -29.98 5.33 30.34
N PRO A 551 -30.53 6.53 30.11
CA PRO A 551 -29.84 7.77 30.46
C PRO A 551 -29.52 7.76 31.96
N GLU A 552 -28.23 7.76 32.31
CA GLU A 552 -27.76 7.75 33.69
C GLU A 552 -28.26 8.99 34.43
N GLY A 553 -28.86 8.74 35.60
CA GLY A 553 -29.41 9.73 36.51
C GLY A 553 -30.56 9.16 37.31
N ASP A 554 -30.71 9.54 38.57
CA ASP A 554 -31.86 9.15 39.39
C ASP A 554 -33.14 9.74 38.77
N TRP A 555 -34.00 8.88 38.22
CA TRP A 555 -35.32 9.28 37.70
C TRP A 555 -36.38 8.91 38.73
N PRO A 556 -36.99 9.90 39.40
CA PRO A 556 -38.10 9.65 40.32
C PRO A 556 -39.23 8.83 39.67
N PRO A 557 -39.92 7.98 40.45
CA PRO A 557 -41.05 7.20 39.94
C PRO A 557 -42.20 8.12 39.48
N LEU A 558 -43.05 7.59 38.61
CA LEU A 558 -44.28 8.27 38.18
C LEU A 558 -45.22 8.49 39.37
N THR A 559 -45.98 9.59 39.34
CA THR A 559 -47.04 9.86 40.31
C THR A 559 -48.37 9.24 39.84
N PRO A 560 -49.36 9.06 40.74
CA PRO A 560 -50.69 8.54 40.36
C PRO A 560 -51.44 9.38 39.33
N GLU A 561 -51.05 10.64 39.13
CA GLU A 561 -51.65 11.56 38.17
C GLU A 561 -50.98 11.50 36.78
N ASP A 562 -49.85 10.79 36.65
CA ASP A 562 -49.14 10.65 35.39
C ASP A 562 -49.70 9.47 34.56
N PRO A 563 -49.87 9.63 33.23
CA PRO A 563 -50.35 8.55 32.39
C PRO A 563 -49.32 7.42 32.25
N GLU A 564 -49.75 6.16 32.19
CA GLU A 564 -48.83 5.03 31.98
C GLU A 564 -48.18 5.05 30.58
N ARG A 565 -48.87 5.66 29.60
CA ARG A 565 -48.42 5.78 28.21
C ARG A 565 -48.79 7.13 27.62
N LEU A 566 -47.91 7.68 26.79
CA LEU A 566 -48.19 8.82 25.92
C LEU A 566 -47.91 8.42 24.47
N GLY A 567 -48.95 8.44 23.63
CA GLY A 567 -48.90 7.86 22.30
C GLY A 567 -48.48 6.38 22.35
N ARG A 568 -47.39 6.05 21.65
CA ARG A 568 -46.81 4.69 21.64
C ARG A 568 -45.76 4.44 22.73
N TYR A 569 -45.43 5.45 23.53
CA TYR A 569 -44.31 5.40 24.47
C TYR A 569 -44.80 5.07 25.88
N ARG A 570 -44.16 4.08 26.52
CA ARG A 570 -44.45 3.70 27.91
C ARG A 570 -43.59 4.53 28.85
N LEU A 571 -44.21 5.26 29.78
CA LEU A 571 -43.48 6.11 30.72
C LEU A 571 -42.88 5.27 31.85
N LEU A 572 -41.69 5.64 32.32
CA LEU A 572 -40.90 4.90 33.31
C LEU A 572 -40.48 5.74 34.51
N GLY A 573 -40.32 7.04 34.33
CA GLY A 573 -39.91 7.95 35.39
C GLY A 573 -40.18 9.40 35.01
N ARG A 574 -40.28 10.27 36.01
CA ARG A 574 -40.68 11.67 35.88
C ARG A 574 -39.61 12.60 36.41
N ARG A 575 -39.46 13.75 35.75
CA ARG A 575 -38.71 14.90 36.26
C ARG A 575 -39.42 16.18 35.85
N GLU A 576 -39.54 17.12 36.78
CA GLU A 576 -40.01 18.46 36.42
C GLU A 576 -39.01 19.10 35.46
N ALA A 577 -39.53 19.73 34.41
CA ALA A 577 -38.74 20.53 33.49
C ALA A 577 -39.11 22.00 33.69
N GLY A 578 -38.22 22.91 33.30
CA GLY A 578 -38.54 24.33 33.27
C GLY A 578 -39.76 24.63 32.38
N HIS A 579 -40.31 25.84 32.53
CA HIS A 579 -41.36 26.39 31.65
C HIS A 579 -42.72 25.68 31.70
N GLY A 580 -43.07 25.14 32.86
CA GLY A 580 -44.37 24.49 33.07
C GLY A 580 -44.53 23.18 32.31
N THR A 581 -43.42 22.54 31.90
CA THR A 581 -43.44 21.22 31.24
C THR A 581 -42.90 20.13 32.16
N VAL A 582 -43.31 18.88 31.91
CA VAL A 582 -42.79 17.70 32.61
C VAL A 582 -41.99 16.86 31.61
N ARG A 583 -40.83 16.37 32.04
CA ARG A 583 -39.99 15.42 31.30
C ARG A 583 -40.21 14.01 31.84
N TYR A 584 -40.52 13.09 30.95
CA TYR A 584 -40.63 11.67 31.22
C TYR A 584 -39.53 10.90 30.51
N LEU A 585 -38.92 9.96 31.24
CA LEU A 585 -38.18 8.88 30.63
C LEU A 585 -39.19 7.82 30.17
N ALA A 586 -39.11 7.41 28.91
CA ALA A 586 -40.02 6.44 28.32
C ALA A 586 -39.26 5.39 27.49
N GLU A 587 -39.95 4.31 27.14
CA GLU A 587 -39.48 3.30 26.17
C GLU A 587 -40.43 3.27 24.97
N ASP A 588 -39.86 3.10 23.77
CA ASP A 588 -40.63 2.79 22.57
C ASP A 588 -41.10 1.31 22.55
N PRO A 589 -41.95 0.89 21.59
CA PRO A 589 -42.40 -0.51 21.50
C PRO A 589 -41.28 -1.54 21.34
N ASP A 590 -40.12 -1.12 20.84
CA ASP A 590 -38.94 -1.97 20.62
C ASP A 590 -37.99 -1.97 21.84
N GLY A 591 -38.30 -1.21 22.89
CA GLY A 591 -37.55 -1.11 24.14
C GLY A 591 -36.40 -0.10 24.13
N HIS A 592 -36.34 0.81 23.15
CA HIS A 592 -35.34 1.88 23.12
C HIS A 592 -35.74 3.03 24.04
N PRO A 593 -34.77 3.65 24.75
CA PRO A 593 -35.04 4.79 25.61
C PRO A 593 -35.42 6.02 24.78
N VAL A 594 -36.48 6.70 25.20
CA VAL A 594 -37.06 7.90 24.61
C VAL A 594 -37.28 8.93 25.71
N LEU A 595 -37.10 10.21 25.38
CA LEU A 595 -37.41 11.30 26.29
C LEU A 595 -38.67 12.02 25.81
N VAL A 596 -39.73 11.99 26.62
CA VAL A 596 -41.02 12.61 26.31
C VAL A 596 -41.16 13.88 27.13
N ARG A 597 -41.52 14.99 26.50
CA ARG A 597 -41.90 16.24 27.18
C ARG A 597 -43.38 16.46 27.00
N ALA A 598 -44.08 16.80 28.07
CA ALA A 598 -45.50 17.10 28.04
C ALA A 598 -45.83 18.39 28.80
N ALA A 599 -46.90 19.06 28.39
CA ALA A 599 -47.46 20.23 29.09
C ALA A 599 -48.71 19.79 29.88
N PRO A 600 -48.64 19.72 31.22
CA PRO A 600 -49.80 19.41 32.06
C PRO A 600 -50.98 20.37 31.83
N PRO A 601 -52.23 19.94 32.07
CA PRO A 601 -53.41 20.82 31.92
C PRO A 601 -53.37 22.04 32.86
N ALA A 602 -52.67 21.93 33.99
CA ALA A 602 -52.47 23.01 34.95
C ALA A 602 -51.28 23.93 34.58
N ALA A 603 -50.58 23.68 33.47
CA ALA A 603 -49.45 24.48 33.03
C ALA A 603 -49.91 25.83 32.44
N PRO A 604 -49.04 26.85 32.49
CA PRO A 604 -49.30 28.11 31.81
C PRO A 604 -49.61 27.94 30.31
N PRO A 605 -50.44 28.80 29.69
CA PRO A 605 -50.82 28.67 28.28
C PRO A 605 -49.63 28.62 27.30
N PHE A 606 -48.53 29.29 27.63
CA PHE A 606 -47.32 29.33 26.79
C PHE A 606 -46.57 27.98 26.73
N SER A 607 -46.82 27.05 27.67
CA SER A 607 -46.13 25.75 27.71
C SER A 607 -46.46 24.87 26.51
N GLY A 608 -47.70 24.90 26.01
CA GLY A 608 -48.10 24.19 24.79
C GLY A 608 -47.49 24.81 23.53
N GLU A 609 -47.46 26.14 23.46
CA GLU A 609 -46.83 26.86 22.35
C GLU A 609 -45.31 26.65 22.31
N SER A 610 -44.65 26.58 23.47
CA SER A 610 -43.23 26.23 23.59
C SER A 610 -42.93 24.83 23.03
N LEU A 611 -43.77 23.83 23.31
CA LEU A 611 -43.63 22.48 22.72
C LEU A 611 -43.78 22.51 21.19
N ALA A 612 -44.68 23.34 20.66
CA ALA A 612 -44.87 23.51 19.22
C ALA A 612 -43.65 24.16 18.54
N VAL A 613 -43.08 25.20 19.16
CA VAL A 613 -41.87 25.88 18.67
C VAL A 613 -40.66 24.93 18.72
N GLU A 614 -40.49 24.17 19.80
CA GLU A 614 -39.42 23.16 19.93
C GLU A 614 -39.56 22.03 18.89
N ALA A 615 -40.78 21.52 18.67
CA ALA A 615 -41.03 20.51 17.63
C ALA A 615 -40.69 21.02 16.22
N ALA A 616 -41.02 22.28 15.92
CA ALA A 616 -40.67 22.92 14.65
C ALA A 616 -39.14 23.03 14.48
N ALA A 617 -38.42 23.44 15.53
CA ALA A 617 -36.96 23.51 15.51
C ALA A 617 -36.32 22.12 15.29
N LEU A 618 -36.75 21.10 16.04
CA LEU A 618 -36.25 19.72 15.92
C LEU A 618 -36.53 19.12 14.53
N THR A 619 -37.69 19.45 13.94
CA THR A 619 -38.05 19.01 12.58
C THR A 619 -37.13 19.64 11.53
N ARG A 620 -36.84 20.94 11.62
CA ARG A 620 -35.92 21.63 10.69
C ARG A 620 -34.49 21.13 10.79
N LEU A 621 -34.03 20.89 12.01
CA LEU A 621 -32.67 20.40 12.25
C LEU A 621 -32.52 18.92 11.88
N GLY A 622 -33.59 18.12 11.93
CA GLY A 622 -33.62 16.75 11.40
C GLY A 622 -32.56 15.82 12.02
N GLY A 623 -32.26 16.00 13.30
CA GLY A 623 -31.21 15.25 14.02
C GLY A 623 -29.77 15.71 13.73
N ARG A 624 -29.58 16.79 12.96
CA ARG A 624 -28.27 17.43 12.72
C ARG A 624 -27.99 18.37 13.87
N ASN A 625 -26.98 18.03 14.68
CA ASN A 625 -26.58 18.81 15.86
C ASN A 625 -27.69 19.03 16.90
N ALA A 626 -28.76 18.24 16.87
CA ALA A 626 -29.89 18.29 17.81
C ALA A 626 -30.45 16.87 18.02
N PRO A 627 -31.21 16.63 19.11
CA PRO A 627 -32.01 15.42 19.26
C PRO A 627 -32.96 15.19 18.07
N THR A 628 -33.27 13.94 17.77
CA THR A 628 -34.24 13.62 16.70
C THR A 628 -35.64 13.59 17.28
N LEU A 629 -36.58 14.28 16.63
CA LEU A 629 -38.01 14.19 16.93
C LEU A 629 -38.55 12.83 16.47
N LEU A 630 -39.04 12.02 17.40
CA LEU A 630 -39.55 10.66 17.17
C LEU A 630 -41.07 10.62 17.01
N GLY A 631 -41.76 11.64 17.53
CA GLY A 631 -43.20 11.81 17.47
C GLY A 631 -43.66 13.02 18.28
N SER A 632 -44.84 13.54 17.97
CA SER A 632 -45.48 14.63 18.72
C SER A 632 -46.99 14.55 18.56
N ASP A 633 -47.72 15.00 19.58
CA ASP A 633 -49.15 15.24 19.51
C ASP A 633 -49.45 16.50 20.33
N LEU A 634 -49.64 17.62 19.63
CA LEU A 634 -49.79 18.94 20.23
C LEU A 634 -51.26 19.27 20.52
N ASP A 635 -52.20 18.52 19.93
CA ASP A 635 -53.65 18.71 20.08
C ASP A 635 -54.24 17.74 21.13
N ALA A 636 -53.44 16.82 21.66
CA ALA A 636 -53.84 15.91 22.73
C ALA A 636 -54.29 16.65 24.00
N PRO A 637 -55.16 16.05 24.84
CA PRO A 637 -55.52 16.58 26.16
C PRO A 637 -54.30 16.88 27.06
N LEU A 638 -53.19 16.18 26.82
CA LEU A 638 -51.89 16.45 27.38
C LEU A 638 -50.89 16.61 26.22
N PRO A 639 -50.65 17.83 25.70
CA PRO A 639 -49.75 18.04 24.55
C PRO A 639 -48.35 17.52 24.84
N TRP A 640 -47.74 16.79 23.89
CA TRP A 640 -46.43 16.17 24.10
C TRP A 640 -45.55 16.08 22.83
N ILE A 641 -44.23 16.01 23.05
CA ILE A 641 -43.21 15.70 22.04
C ILE A 641 -42.29 14.59 22.56
N ALA A 642 -41.83 13.71 21.68
CA ALA A 642 -40.93 12.61 21.99
C ALA A 642 -39.64 12.75 21.19
N THR A 643 -38.50 12.67 21.86
CA THR A 643 -37.17 12.84 21.25
C THR A 643 -36.22 11.71 21.65
N THR A 644 -35.21 11.46 20.83
CA THR A 644 -34.06 10.64 21.25
C THR A 644 -33.37 11.28 22.45
N PRO A 645 -32.97 10.52 23.49
CA PRO A 645 -32.18 11.06 24.59
C PRO A 645 -30.93 11.78 24.04
N PRO A 646 -30.62 13.01 24.49
CA PRO A 646 -29.49 13.79 23.96
C PRO A 646 -28.15 13.04 24.02
N GLU A 647 -27.97 12.19 25.03
CA GLU A 647 -26.81 11.34 25.25
C GLU A 647 -26.82 10.07 24.34
N ALA A 648 -28.01 9.57 23.99
CA ALA A 648 -28.19 8.44 23.07
C ALA A 648 -28.05 8.83 21.59
N VAL A 649 -27.85 10.12 21.31
CA VAL A 649 -27.47 10.61 19.99
C VAL A 649 -26.02 10.17 19.67
N ALA A 650 -25.19 9.77 20.64
CA ALA A 650 -23.88 9.18 20.34
C ALA A 650 -24.02 7.75 19.77
N HIS A 651 -23.08 7.31 18.92
CA HIS A 651 -22.96 5.87 18.62
C HIS A 651 -22.72 5.10 19.94
N PRO A 652 -23.08 3.80 20.07
CA PRO A 652 -22.92 3.04 21.32
C PRO A 652 -21.49 3.02 21.89
N ASP A 653 -20.50 3.32 21.05
CA ASP A 653 -19.08 3.38 21.38
C ASP A 653 -18.54 4.82 21.60
N GLU A 654 -19.37 5.85 21.44
CA GLU A 654 -18.98 7.27 21.59
C GLU A 654 -19.31 7.78 23.00
N THR A 655 -18.34 8.41 23.65
CA THR A 655 -18.60 9.07 24.95
C THR A 655 -19.31 10.42 24.69
N ALA A 656 -20.50 10.60 25.27
CA ALA A 656 -21.20 11.88 25.29
C ALA A 656 -20.99 12.56 26.65
N GLN A 657 -20.54 13.82 26.65
CA GLN A 657 -20.37 14.61 27.87
C GLN A 657 -20.91 16.02 27.67
N ARG A 658 -21.44 16.64 28.72
CA ARG A 658 -21.80 18.07 28.66
C ARG A 658 -20.53 18.91 28.60
N LEU A 659 -20.56 19.96 27.78
CA LEU A 659 -19.41 20.86 27.63
C LEU A 659 -18.99 21.45 28.98
N GLY A 660 -19.95 21.81 29.84
CA GLY A 660 -19.66 22.29 31.20
C GLY A 660 -18.92 21.26 32.07
N ASP A 661 -19.24 19.97 31.96
CA ASP A 661 -18.54 18.91 32.71
C ASP A 661 -17.14 18.67 32.16
N LEU A 662 -16.99 18.69 30.84
CA LEU A 662 -15.70 18.61 30.17
C LEU A 662 -14.77 19.75 30.62
N LEU A 663 -15.27 20.99 30.59
CA LEU A 663 -14.51 22.18 31.00
C LEU A 663 -14.15 22.16 32.49
N ARG A 664 -15.05 21.68 33.36
CA ARG A 664 -14.78 21.50 34.80
C ARG A 664 -13.73 20.42 35.06
N THR A 665 -13.79 19.30 34.33
CA THR A 665 -12.84 18.19 34.47
C THR A 665 -11.43 18.63 34.08
N LEU A 666 -11.30 19.35 32.96
CA LEU A 666 -10.04 19.95 32.50
C LEU A 666 -9.45 20.97 33.49
N SER A 667 -10.28 21.59 34.32
CA SER A 667 -9.85 22.59 35.30
C SER A 667 -9.49 21.99 36.67
N ARG A 668 -9.91 20.76 36.98
CA ARG A 668 -9.75 20.12 38.30
C ARG A 668 -8.66 19.06 38.38
N ASP A 669 -8.36 18.36 37.29
CA ASP A 669 -7.40 17.25 37.27
C ASP A 669 -5.95 17.74 37.00
N THR A 670 -5.04 17.56 37.96
CA THR A 670 -3.62 17.94 37.84
C THR A 670 -2.83 17.00 36.92
N ALA A 671 -3.36 15.81 36.59
CA ALA A 671 -2.70 14.80 35.75
C ALA A 671 -3.25 14.76 34.31
N ALA A 672 -4.39 15.39 34.04
CA ALA A 672 -4.96 15.46 32.69
C ALA A 672 -4.21 16.50 31.82
N PRO A 673 -3.73 16.14 30.62
CA PRO A 673 -3.12 17.12 29.72
C PRO A 673 -4.17 18.16 29.28
N PRO A 674 -3.78 19.44 29.09
CA PRO A 674 -4.69 20.47 28.59
C PRO A 674 -5.22 20.09 27.21
N LEU A 675 -6.41 20.60 26.86
CA LEU A 675 -7.00 20.39 25.54
C LEU A 675 -6.00 20.80 24.46
N HIS A 676 -5.62 19.88 23.57
CA HIS A 676 -4.66 20.17 22.50
C HIS A 676 -5.20 21.27 21.58
N VAL A 677 -4.35 22.17 21.06
CA VAL A 677 -4.76 23.33 20.23
C VAL A 677 -5.65 22.91 19.06
N LEU A 678 -5.33 21.81 18.38
CA LEU A 678 -6.16 21.32 17.29
C LEU A 678 -7.54 20.80 17.75
N ALA A 679 -7.61 20.20 18.93
CA ALA A 679 -8.87 19.73 19.51
C ALA A 679 -9.75 20.90 19.97
N SER A 680 -9.17 21.96 20.54
CA SER A 680 -9.90 23.19 20.90
C SER A 680 -10.45 23.91 19.66
N LEU A 681 -9.66 23.97 18.59
CA LEU A 681 -10.09 24.54 17.30
C LEU A 681 -11.23 23.73 16.66
N HIS A 682 -11.12 22.39 16.64
CA HIS A 682 -12.20 21.54 16.11
C HIS A 682 -13.49 21.63 16.93
N LEU A 683 -13.39 21.72 18.26
CA LEU A 683 -14.56 21.89 19.12
C LEU A 683 -15.23 23.24 18.89
N GLY A 684 -14.44 24.32 18.82
CA GLY A 684 -14.97 25.66 18.52
C GLY A 684 -15.57 25.76 17.12
N TRP A 685 -14.94 25.14 16.11
CA TRP A 685 -15.50 25.08 14.75
C TRP A 685 -16.83 24.33 14.71
N ARG A 686 -16.96 23.21 15.42
CA ARG A 686 -18.21 22.44 15.52
C ARG A 686 -19.32 23.21 16.22
N LEU A 687 -18.99 24.03 17.23
CA LEU A 687 -19.94 24.92 17.90
C LEU A 687 -20.46 26.00 16.95
N ALA A 688 -19.54 26.68 16.26
CA ALA A 688 -19.89 27.70 15.28
C ALA A 688 -20.74 27.11 14.13
N SER A 689 -20.37 25.92 13.64
CA SER A 689 -21.11 25.20 12.59
C SER A 689 -22.52 24.78 13.04
N ALA A 690 -22.68 24.30 14.28
CA ALA A 690 -23.98 23.97 14.84
C ALA A 690 -24.88 25.21 14.97
N LEU A 691 -24.34 26.33 15.43
CA LEU A 691 -25.07 27.58 15.56
C LEU A 691 -25.41 28.21 14.20
N SER A 692 -24.47 28.17 13.26
CA SER A 692 -24.64 28.60 11.86
C SER A 692 -25.81 27.84 11.21
N LEU A 693 -25.87 26.52 11.41
CA LEU A 693 -27.00 25.70 10.95
C LEU A 693 -28.33 26.13 11.57
N CYS A 694 -28.38 26.44 12.87
CA CYS A 694 -29.59 26.95 13.52
C CYS A 694 -30.04 28.28 12.90
N HIS A 695 -29.13 29.26 12.77
CA HIS A 695 -29.45 30.57 12.19
C HIS A 695 -29.87 30.48 10.72
N LEU A 696 -29.31 29.55 9.94
CA LEU A 696 -29.73 29.27 8.56
C LEU A 696 -31.13 28.67 8.46
N GLN A 697 -31.62 28.01 9.52
CA GLN A 697 -32.97 27.44 9.60
C GLN A 697 -33.95 28.34 10.37
N ASP A 698 -33.59 29.61 10.60
CA ASP A 698 -34.35 30.56 11.41
C ASP A 698 -34.65 30.07 12.82
N VAL A 699 -33.73 29.28 13.40
CA VAL A 699 -33.76 28.83 14.79
C VAL A 699 -32.77 29.66 15.60
N VAL A 700 -33.26 30.38 16.60
CA VAL A 700 -32.46 31.21 17.51
C VAL A 700 -32.53 30.60 18.90
N LEU A 701 -31.40 30.20 19.48
CA LEU A 701 -31.40 29.50 20.79
C LEU A 701 -31.62 30.53 21.92
N GLY A 702 -32.41 30.16 22.94
CA GLY A 702 -32.58 30.96 24.15
C GLY A 702 -31.54 30.70 25.24
N ASP A 703 -30.99 29.48 25.28
CA ASP A 703 -29.89 29.11 26.19
C ASP A 703 -28.78 28.40 25.41
N PHE A 704 -27.72 29.16 25.06
CA PHE A 704 -26.51 28.65 24.45
C PHE A 704 -25.32 28.64 25.43
N SER A 705 -25.52 27.96 26.57
CA SER A 705 -24.50 27.82 27.62
C SER A 705 -23.76 26.47 27.59
N PRO A 706 -22.66 26.29 28.35
CA PRO A 706 -21.98 25.00 28.45
C PRO A 706 -22.88 23.86 28.98
N ALA A 707 -24.01 24.18 29.62
CA ALA A 707 -24.93 23.20 30.19
C ALA A 707 -25.86 22.58 29.13
N THR A 708 -26.14 23.32 28.05
CA THR A 708 -27.03 22.90 26.96
C THR A 708 -26.30 22.29 25.77
N VAL A 709 -24.97 22.28 25.80
CA VAL A 709 -24.12 21.70 24.77
C VAL A 709 -23.61 20.32 25.21
N ILE A 710 -23.86 19.31 24.39
CA ILE A 710 -23.29 17.96 24.54
C ILE A 710 -22.22 17.75 23.47
N VAL A 711 -21.04 17.32 23.90
CA VAL A 711 -19.91 17.03 23.03
C VAL A 711 -19.77 15.51 22.92
N THR A 712 -19.72 15.01 21.69
CA THR A 712 -19.30 13.64 21.38
C THR A 712 -17.97 13.67 20.62
N GLU A 713 -17.35 12.51 20.40
CA GLU A 713 -16.10 12.41 19.64
C GLU A 713 -16.21 13.04 18.23
N ARG A 714 -17.40 12.99 17.62
CA ARG A 714 -17.62 13.38 16.22
C ARG A 714 -18.48 14.61 16.03
N ARG A 715 -19.31 15.01 17.00
CA ARG A 715 -20.27 16.11 16.84
C ARG A 715 -20.55 16.87 18.14
N VAL A 716 -21.19 18.02 17.98
CA VAL A 716 -21.82 18.78 19.06
C VAL A 716 -23.33 18.67 18.90
N VAL A 717 -24.03 18.39 20.00
CA VAL A 717 -25.49 18.29 20.06
C VAL A 717 -26.01 19.40 20.97
N LEU A 718 -26.93 20.21 20.45
CA LEU A 718 -27.61 21.29 21.14
C LEU A 718 -28.87 20.73 21.81
N ALA A 719 -28.86 20.64 23.14
CA ALA A 719 -29.94 20.07 23.94
C ALA A 719 -30.87 21.14 24.55
N GLY A 720 -30.57 22.43 24.38
CA GLY A 720 -31.31 23.59 24.91
C GLY A 720 -32.39 24.17 24.00
N LEU A 721 -33.04 23.35 23.16
CA LEU A 721 -34.03 23.83 22.18
C LEU A 721 -35.40 24.19 22.80
N ALA A 722 -35.58 23.94 24.09
CA ALA A 722 -36.79 24.28 24.85
C ALA A 722 -37.18 25.77 24.78
N GLU A 723 -36.17 26.63 24.68
CA GLU A 723 -36.30 28.09 24.77
C GLU A 723 -35.90 28.75 23.45
N CYS A 724 -35.98 28.03 22.33
CA CYS A 724 -35.63 28.62 21.04
C CYS A 724 -36.78 29.48 20.47
N ALA A 725 -36.43 30.43 19.62
CA ALA A 725 -37.35 31.09 18.72
C ALA A 725 -37.23 30.50 17.31
N VAL A 726 -38.35 30.33 16.62
CA VAL A 726 -38.40 29.83 15.24
C VAL A 726 -39.22 30.81 14.40
N ASP A 727 -38.67 31.31 13.30
CA ASP A 727 -39.29 32.37 12.46
C ASP A 727 -39.71 33.61 13.28
N GLY A 728 -38.92 33.96 14.31
CA GLY A 728 -39.23 35.08 15.22
C GLY A 728 -40.38 34.81 16.20
N ARG A 729 -40.98 33.61 16.20
CA ARG A 729 -41.94 33.17 17.21
C ARG A 729 -41.21 32.59 18.42
N PHE A 730 -41.48 33.13 19.60
CA PHE A 730 -40.92 32.69 20.88
C PHE A 730 -42.04 32.57 21.90
N ALA A 731 -42.07 31.46 22.64
CA ALA A 731 -43.12 31.12 23.60
C ALA A 731 -42.61 30.97 25.04
N GLY A 732 -41.44 31.52 25.36
CA GLY A 732 -40.87 31.50 26.71
C GLY A 732 -41.16 32.75 27.54
N GLN A 733 -40.74 32.76 28.80
CA GLN A 733 -40.81 33.94 29.67
C GLN A 733 -39.59 34.84 29.46
N GLY A 734 -39.81 36.09 29.06
CA GLY A 734 -38.74 37.08 28.88
C GLY A 734 -38.65 37.66 27.46
N PRO A 735 -37.59 38.44 27.15
CA PRO A 735 -37.37 38.93 25.81
C PRO A 735 -37.09 37.77 24.85
N ALA A 736 -37.59 37.89 23.61
CA ALA A 736 -37.32 36.88 22.58
C ALA A 736 -35.81 36.81 22.29
N PRO A 737 -35.23 35.60 22.17
CA PRO A 737 -33.82 35.46 21.90
C PRO A 737 -33.49 36.02 20.52
N VAL A 738 -32.39 36.77 20.45
CA VAL A 738 -31.89 37.37 19.21
C VAL A 738 -30.60 36.70 18.74
N ARG A 739 -30.27 36.85 17.45
CA ARG A 739 -29.11 36.17 16.85
C ARG A 739 -27.81 36.70 17.43
N GLU A 740 -27.77 37.98 17.75
CA GLU A 740 -26.61 38.70 18.26
C GLU A 740 -26.22 38.22 19.66
N ASP A 741 -27.20 37.84 20.48
CA ASP A 741 -26.96 37.26 21.81
C ASP A 741 -26.36 35.86 21.70
N ASN A 742 -26.82 35.06 20.74
CA ASN A 742 -26.22 33.78 20.41
C ASN A 742 -24.75 33.89 19.95
N ILE A 743 -24.39 34.97 19.24
CA ILE A 743 -22.99 35.24 18.88
C ILE A 743 -22.16 35.62 20.11
N SER A 744 -22.74 36.41 21.03
CA SER A 744 -22.09 36.72 22.30
C SER A 744 -21.81 35.46 23.12
N ASP A 745 -22.79 34.57 23.20
CA ASP A 745 -22.67 33.29 23.89
C ASP A 745 -21.66 32.36 23.21
N LEU A 746 -21.63 32.31 21.87
CA LEU A 746 -20.57 31.63 21.12
C LEU A 746 -19.19 32.18 21.49
N GLY A 747 -19.04 33.50 21.55
CA GLY A 747 -17.80 34.17 21.97
C GLY A 747 -17.36 33.75 23.37
N ARG A 748 -18.30 33.68 24.33
CA ARG A 748 -18.04 33.23 25.71
C ARG A 748 -17.64 31.76 25.76
N LEU A 749 -18.27 30.90 24.96
CA LEU A 749 -17.91 29.47 24.86
C LEU A 749 -16.53 29.28 24.24
N LEU A 750 -16.21 30.01 23.18
CA LEU A 750 -14.89 29.97 22.54
C LEU A 750 -13.80 30.50 23.47
N ASP A 751 -14.07 31.58 24.20
CA ASP A 751 -13.13 32.08 25.23
C ASP A 751 -12.96 31.06 26.36
N ALA A 752 -14.03 30.42 26.83
CA ALA A 752 -13.96 29.37 27.84
C ALA A 752 -13.20 28.13 27.36
N ILE A 753 -13.28 27.77 26.07
CA ILE A 753 -12.50 26.69 25.43
C ILE A 753 -11.02 27.08 25.29
N SER A 754 -10.73 28.35 25.03
CA SER A 754 -9.36 28.85 24.91
C SER A 754 -8.67 29.06 26.25
N ASN A 755 -9.41 29.47 27.26
CA ASN A 755 -8.92 29.88 28.57
C ASN A 755 -9.31 28.87 29.64
N HIS A 756 -8.35 28.05 30.08
CA HIS A 756 -8.55 27.14 31.21
C HIS A 756 -7.61 27.50 32.37
N ARG A 757 -8.13 27.40 33.60
CA ARG A 757 -7.37 27.66 34.81
C ARG A 757 -6.91 26.33 35.40
N ARG A 758 -5.61 26.17 35.59
CA ARG A 758 -5.06 24.99 36.29
C ARG A 758 -5.36 25.05 37.79
N PRO A 759 -5.38 23.90 38.48
CA PRO A 759 -5.56 23.84 39.94
C PRO A 759 -4.52 24.64 40.73
N ASP A 760 -3.34 24.88 40.15
CA ASP A 760 -2.25 25.69 40.71
C ASP A 760 -2.46 27.22 40.58
N GLY A 761 -3.59 27.65 39.99
CA GLY A 761 -3.93 29.06 39.77
C GLY A 761 -3.42 29.63 38.44
N THR A 762 -2.59 28.89 37.69
CA THR A 762 -2.02 29.34 36.41
C THR A 762 -3.07 29.37 35.31
N ARG A 763 -3.21 30.50 34.62
CA ARG A 763 -4.05 30.61 33.42
C ARG A 763 -3.28 30.09 32.21
N VAL A 764 -3.82 29.07 31.55
CA VAL A 764 -3.34 28.58 30.26
C VAL A 764 -4.27 29.10 29.17
N ARG A 765 -3.71 29.90 28.25
CA ARG A 765 -4.38 30.32 27.02
C ARG A 765 -3.90 29.44 25.87
N LEU A 766 -4.79 28.62 25.30
CA LEU A 766 -4.44 27.70 24.21
C LEU A 766 -4.15 28.45 22.90
N TRP A 767 -4.90 29.51 22.62
CA TRP A 767 -4.72 30.35 21.43
C TRP A 767 -3.79 31.55 21.72
N ALA A 768 -2.65 31.29 22.37
CA ALA A 768 -1.66 32.30 22.75
C ALA A 768 -0.50 32.43 21.75
N GLY A 769 0.03 33.64 21.58
CA GLY A 769 1.10 33.97 20.63
C GLY A 769 0.62 34.72 19.39
N ASP A 770 1.56 35.13 18.54
CA ASP A 770 1.30 35.99 17.37
C ASP A 770 0.53 35.25 16.26
N THR A 771 0.72 33.93 16.16
CA THR A 771 0.05 33.06 15.18
C THR A 771 -1.47 33.04 15.34
N TRP A 772 -1.98 33.23 16.56
CA TRP A 772 -3.42 33.17 16.87
C TRP A 772 -4.04 34.54 17.17
N SER A 773 -3.31 35.62 16.89
CA SER A 773 -3.77 37.00 17.13
C SER A 773 -5.10 37.29 16.43
N ALA A 774 -5.21 36.91 15.14
CA ALA A 774 -6.44 37.07 14.36
C ALA A 774 -7.61 36.22 14.90
N LEU A 775 -7.34 34.99 15.37
CA LEU A 775 -8.36 34.16 16.00
C LEU A 775 -8.86 34.77 17.32
N ARG A 776 -7.96 35.32 18.13
CA ARG A 776 -8.35 36.02 19.37
C ARG A 776 -9.16 37.29 19.08
N ALA A 777 -8.78 38.06 18.07
CA ALA A 777 -9.54 39.22 17.63
C ALA A 777 -10.96 38.84 17.16
N LEU A 778 -11.10 37.69 16.47
CA LEU A 778 -12.41 37.16 16.09
C LEU A 778 -13.27 36.82 17.32
N VAL A 779 -12.71 36.11 18.31
CA VAL A 779 -13.42 35.76 19.55
C VAL A 779 -13.81 37.02 20.33
N GLU A 780 -12.93 38.01 20.37
CA GLU A 780 -13.19 39.31 21.00
C GLU A 780 -14.29 40.10 20.27
N SER A 781 -14.33 40.06 18.93
CA SER A 781 -15.39 40.69 18.14
C SER A 781 -16.79 40.09 18.37
N CYS A 782 -16.86 38.80 18.77
CA CYS A 782 -18.11 38.18 19.18
C CYS A 782 -18.64 38.76 20.51
N LEU A 783 -17.75 39.32 21.33
CA LEU A 783 -18.02 39.84 22.66
C LEU A 783 -18.22 41.37 22.70
N TYR A 784 -18.25 42.05 21.54
CA TYR A 784 -18.44 43.50 21.47
C TYR A 784 -19.77 43.94 22.10
N ASP A 785 -19.74 45.09 22.78
CA ASP A 785 -20.90 45.67 23.47
C ASP A 785 -22.01 46.06 22.49
N ASP A 786 -21.66 46.51 21.27
CA ASP A 786 -22.61 46.82 20.20
C ASP A 786 -23.00 45.55 19.41
N PRO A 787 -24.26 45.07 19.51
CA PRO A 787 -24.73 43.86 18.82
C PRO A 787 -24.60 43.92 17.30
N ALA A 788 -24.71 45.12 16.69
CA ALA A 788 -24.69 45.28 15.23
C ALA A 788 -23.30 45.09 14.62
N THR A 789 -22.25 45.14 15.44
CA THR A 789 -20.85 44.99 15.01
C THR A 789 -20.31 43.57 15.16
N ARG A 790 -21.11 42.66 15.76
CA ARG A 790 -20.73 41.27 15.97
C ARG A 790 -20.75 40.51 14.64
N PRO A 791 -19.83 39.55 14.40
CA PRO A 791 -19.83 38.72 13.21
C PRO A 791 -21.04 37.77 13.18
N THR A 792 -21.39 37.23 12.01
CA THR A 792 -22.43 36.19 11.94
C THR A 792 -21.87 34.82 12.35
N ALA A 793 -22.74 33.87 12.71
CA ALA A 793 -22.31 32.52 13.07
C ALA A 793 -21.58 31.81 11.91
N GLY A 794 -21.96 32.12 10.66
CA GLY A 794 -21.29 31.64 9.46
C GLY A 794 -19.88 32.23 9.26
N ASP A 795 -19.69 33.51 9.57
CA ASP A 795 -18.36 34.16 9.52
C ASP A 795 -17.41 33.52 10.55
N VAL A 796 -17.91 33.29 11.77
CA VAL A 796 -17.15 32.61 12.82
C VAL A 796 -16.84 31.16 12.45
N GLU A 797 -17.79 30.43 11.86
CA GLU A 797 -17.58 29.07 11.35
C GLU A 797 -16.48 29.02 10.28
N GLN A 798 -16.52 29.93 9.31
CA GLN A 798 -15.58 29.98 8.20
C GLN A 798 -14.15 30.27 8.70
N GLU A 799 -13.98 31.28 9.54
CA GLU A 799 -12.65 31.64 10.07
C GLU A 799 -12.11 30.57 11.02
N MET A 800 -12.95 29.98 11.88
CA MET A 800 -12.55 28.82 12.69
C MET A 800 -12.10 27.64 11.83
N GLY A 801 -12.79 27.37 10.73
CA GLY A 801 -12.41 26.33 9.76
C GLY A 801 -11.04 26.58 9.11
N ARG A 802 -10.70 27.85 8.84
CA ARG A 802 -9.39 28.26 8.34
C ARG A 802 -8.28 27.97 9.36
N PHE A 803 -8.50 28.27 10.65
CA PHE A 803 -7.51 27.99 11.70
C PHE A 803 -7.38 26.48 11.98
N VAL A 804 -8.46 25.70 11.89
CA VAL A 804 -8.41 24.24 11.93
C VAL A 804 -7.53 23.68 10.81
N ALA A 805 -7.70 24.21 9.59
CA ALA A 805 -6.90 23.80 8.43
C ALA A 805 -5.41 24.19 8.59
N MET A 806 -5.15 25.41 9.08
CA MET A 806 -3.80 25.89 9.42
C MET A 806 -3.12 24.99 10.47
N ALA A 807 -3.83 24.65 11.55
CA ALA A 807 -3.31 23.81 12.64
C ALA A 807 -3.16 22.32 12.27
N SER A 808 -3.93 21.83 11.30
CA SER A 808 -3.90 20.43 10.84
C SER A 808 -2.79 20.14 9.83
N GLY A 809 -1.98 21.14 9.45
CA GLY A 809 -0.99 21.02 8.37
C GLY A 809 -1.60 20.86 6.97
N ALA A 810 -2.93 20.95 6.86
CA ALA A 810 -3.66 21.07 5.60
C ALA A 810 -3.86 22.56 5.33
N GLY A 811 -2.80 23.26 4.95
CA GLY A 811 -2.83 24.72 4.84
C GLY A 811 -3.96 25.22 3.92
N PRO A 812 -4.81 26.16 4.38
CA PRO A 812 -5.46 27.08 3.48
C PRO A 812 -4.38 28.08 3.03
N ALA A 813 -4.21 28.18 1.72
CA ALA A 813 -3.41 29.24 1.14
C ALA A 813 -4.03 30.61 1.51
N ALA A 814 -3.41 31.36 2.43
CA ALA A 814 -3.33 32.83 2.40
C ALA A 814 -2.66 33.41 3.68
N SER A 815 -1.62 34.23 3.45
CA SER A 815 -1.15 35.41 4.21
C SER A 815 -0.79 35.21 5.71
N ALA A 816 0.39 35.54 6.23
CA ALA A 816 1.20 36.73 5.98
C ALA A 816 2.69 36.54 6.38
N ALA A 817 3.45 37.58 6.04
CA ALA A 817 4.88 37.83 6.16
C ALA A 817 5.61 37.47 7.48
N ALA A 818 6.94 37.40 7.32
CA ALA A 818 8.04 37.35 8.30
C ALA A 818 8.40 35.93 8.81
N THR A 819 9.54 35.31 8.49
CA THR A 819 10.84 35.83 8.03
C THR A 819 11.55 34.74 7.23
N ALA A 820 11.76 35.00 5.94
CA ALA A 820 12.49 34.10 5.04
C ALA A 820 14.00 34.17 5.32
N PRO A 821 14.72 33.04 5.44
CA PRO A 821 16.14 33.04 5.10
C PRO A 821 16.21 33.09 3.57
N ALA A 822 16.33 34.31 3.03
CA ALA A 822 16.67 34.64 1.64
C ALA A 822 16.33 33.56 0.60
N ALA A 823 15.04 33.27 0.43
CA ALA A 823 14.58 32.86 -0.88
C ALA A 823 14.79 34.08 -1.79
N SER A 824 15.84 34.07 -2.61
CA SER A 824 15.85 34.97 -3.76
C SER A 824 14.59 34.65 -4.55
N ALA A 825 13.59 35.53 -4.42
CA ALA A 825 12.50 35.59 -5.36
C ALA A 825 13.14 35.55 -6.74
N TRP A 826 12.73 34.60 -7.57
CA TRP A 826 12.94 34.74 -8.99
C TRP A 826 12.06 35.89 -9.43
N ALA A 827 12.54 37.11 -9.21
CA ALA A 827 11.89 38.29 -9.73
C ALA A 827 11.83 38.12 -11.26
N PRO A 828 10.68 38.35 -11.91
CA PRO A 828 10.66 38.60 -13.33
C PRO A 828 11.55 39.85 -13.54
N GLY A 829 12.78 39.65 -14.02
CA GLY A 829 13.80 40.71 -14.12
C GLY A 829 15.15 40.42 -13.44
N ALA A 830 15.30 39.34 -12.67
CA ALA A 830 16.63 38.89 -12.28
C ALA A 830 17.40 38.49 -13.54
N ALA A 831 18.58 39.09 -13.76
CA ALA A 831 19.41 38.85 -14.94
C ALA A 831 19.71 37.35 -15.07
N ARG A 832 19.01 36.69 -16.00
CA ARG A 832 19.22 35.26 -16.26
C ARG A 832 20.62 35.09 -16.87
N PRO A 833 21.38 34.06 -16.46
CA PRO A 833 22.70 33.83 -17.04
C PRO A 833 22.58 33.64 -18.55
N ARG A 834 23.49 34.27 -19.29
CA ARG A 834 23.58 34.08 -20.74
C ARG A 834 23.98 32.62 -20.99
N PRO A 835 23.21 31.85 -21.76
CA PRO A 835 23.53 30.46 -22.03
C PRO A 835 24.88 30.36 -22.76
N PRO A 836 25.58 29.21 -22.64
CA PRO A 836 26.85 29.01 -23.33
C PRO A 836 26.71 29.27 -24.83
N ALA A 837 27.70 29.95 -25.41
CA ALA A 837 27.71 30.27 -26.83
C ALA A 837 27.56 28.98 -27.66
N PRO A 838 26.76 28.99 -28.74
CA PRO A 838 26.64 27.83 -29.62
C PRO A 838 28.02 27.42 -30.13
N ALA A 839 28.27 26.10 -30.21
CA ALA A 839 29.53 25.58 -30.72
C ALA A 839 29.77 26.04 -32.17
N ASP A 840 30.95 26.58 -32.46
CA ASP A 840 31.38 26.94 -33.81
C ASP A 840 32.18 25.81 -34.46
N PRO A 841 31.88 25.39 -35.72
CA PRO A 841 30.79 25.82 -36.60
C PRO A 841 29.46 25.05 -36.35
N PRO A 842 28.31 25.54 -36.87
CA PRO A 842 27.02 24.87 -36.70
C PRO A 842 27.08 23.43 -37.19
N PRO A 843 26.51 22.47 -36.42
CA PRO A 843 26.56 21.06 -36.78
C PRO A 843 26.00 20.84 -38.20
N LYS A 844 26.59 19.88 -38.92
CA LYS A 844 26.02 19.42 -40.21
C LYS A 844 24.59 18.94 -39.95
N LEU A 845 23.61 19.64 -40.54
CA LEU A 845 22.21 19.26 -40.41
C LEU A 845 22.01 17.80 -40.89
N PRO A 846 21.17 17.00 -40.20
CA PRO A 846 20.79 15.66 -40.64
C PRO A 846 20.28 15.67 -42.09
N GLY A 847 20.59 14.62 -42.86
CA GLY A 847 20.44 14.61 -44.32
C GLY A 847 19.07 15.05 -44.86
N ARG A 848 17.95 14.61 -44.27
CA ARG A 848 16.60 15.05 -44.69
C ARG A 848 16.29 16.50 -44.32
N LEU A 849 16.73 16.97 -43.15
CA LEU A 849 16.56 18.36 -42.73
C LEU A 849 17.38 19.30 -43.60
N ARG A 850 18.62 18.91 -43.94
CA ARG A 850 19.45 19.60 -44.93
C ARG A 850 18.78 19.66 -46.30
N ARG A 851 18.23 18.53 -46.78
CA ARG A 851 17.52 18.47 -48.08
C ARG A 851 16.22 19.29 -48.10
N LEU A 852 15.53 19.43 -46.97
CA LEU A 852 14.32 20.27 -46.88
C LEU A 852 14.65 21.75 -47.07
N ALA A 853 15.80 22.19 -46.54
CA ALA A 853 16.31 23.55 -46.65
C ALA A 853 17.15 23.79 -47.93
N ALA A 854 17.46 22.74 -48.71
CA ALA A 854 18.25 22.84 -49.93
C ALA A 854 17.36 22.96 -51.17
N GLY A 855 17.53 24.06 -51.91
CA GLY A 855 16.89 24.29 -53.21
C GLY A 855 16.21 25.67 -53.31
N PRO A 856 15.82 26.09 -54.53
CA PRO A 856 15.24 27.42 -54.79
C PRO A 856 13.72 27.50 -54.58
N ARG A 857 13.06 26.40 -54.23
CA ARG A 857 11.59 26.36 -54.04
C ARG A 857 11.18 27.15 -52.79
N GLU A 858 10.00 27.76 -52.84
CA GLU A 858 9.41 28.54 -51.73
C GLU A 858 9.42 27.80 -50.39
N GLY A 859 9.05 26.51 -50.38
CA GLY A 859 9.10 25.68 -49.17
C GLY A 859 10.51 25.46 -48.60
N ALA A 860 11.56 25.53 -49.42
CA ALA A 860 12.95 25.47 -48.97
C ALA A 860 13.45 26.82 -48.45
N ALA A 861 12.94 27.94 -48.97
CA ALA A 861 13.18 29.28 -48.41
C ALA A 861 12.56 29.40 -47.00
N ARG A 862 11.29 29.01 -46.85
CA ARG A 862 10.60 28.96 -45.53
C ARG A 862 11.31 28.05 -44.53
N ALA A 863 11.77 26.87 -44.96
CA ALA A 863 12.53 25.98 -44.09
C ALA A 863 13.88 26.58 -43.65
N ARG A 864 14.56 27.36 -44.51
CA ARG A 864 15.79 28.09 -44.16
C ARG A 864 15.52 29.18 -43.14
N GLU A 865 14.46 29.95 -43.33
CA GLU A 865 14.01 30.99 -42.40
C GLU A 865 13.70 30.41 -41.01
N HIS A 866 12.88 29.36 -40.96
CA HIS A 866 12.53 28.69 -39.70
C HIS A 866 13.78 28.11 -39.00
N LEU A 867 14.69 27.49 -39.75
CA LEU A 867 15.97 27.03 -39.19
C LEU A 867 16.85 28.18 -38.69
N GLY A 868 16.78 29.35 -39.32
CA GLY A 868 17.41 30.57 -38.86
C GLY A 868 16.91 30.98 -37.48
N LEU A 869 15.58 30.98 -37.27
CA LEU A 869 14.97 31.27 -35.97
C LEU A 869 15.42 30.28 -34.88
N LEU A 870 15.44 28.98 -35.19
CA LEU A 870 15.89 27.94 -34.25
C LEU A 870 17.37 28.10 -33.84
N ARG A 871 18.19 28.65 -34.73
CA ARG A 871 19.65 28.85 -34.54
C ARG A 871 20.01 30.19 -33.93
N ALA A 872 19.06 31.12 -33.85
CA ALA A 872 19.32 32.45 -33.30
C ALA A 872 19.94 32.34 -31.89
N PRO A 873 20.98 33.13 -31.58
CA PRO A 873 21.54 33.18 -30.24
C PRO A 873 20.46 33.68 -29.27
N LEU A 874 20.33 33.01 -28.12
CA LEU A 874 19.33 33.35 -27.11
C LEU A 874 19.99 34.22 -26.04
N ALA A 875 19.32 35.31 -25.64
CA ALA A 875 19.83 36.22 -24.62
C ALA A 875 19.92 35.55 -23.24
N HIS A 876 18.97 34.67 -22.95
CA HIS A 876 18.90 33.88 -21.73
C HIS A 876 18.34 32.47 -22.00
N GLY A 877 18.45 31.58 -21.02
CA GLY A 877 17.77 30.28 -21.08
C GLY A 877 16.25 30.44 -21.19
N HIS A 878 15.63 29.64 -22.07
CA HIS A 878 14.18 29.59 -22.23
C HIS A 878 13.61 28.24 -21.79
N ARG A 879 12.41 28.26 -21.22
CA ARG A 879 11.73 27.08 -20.66
C ARG A 879 10.39 26.87 -21.35
N VAL A 880 10.26 25.73 -22.03
CA VAL A 880 9.07 25.36 -22.80
C VAL A 880 8.39 24.20 -22.08
N THR A 881 7.13 24.36 -21.71
CA THR A 881 6.36 23.29 -21.06
C THR A 881 5.40 22.69 -22.06
N VAL A 882 5.45 21.37 -22.22
CA VAL A 882 4.57 20.59 -23.09
C VAL A 882 3.50 19.94 -22.22
N ALA A 883 2.29 20.46 -22.30
CA ALA A 883 1.11 20.00 -21.59
C ALA A 883 0.28 19.02 -22.46
N GLY A 884 -0.36 18.02 -21.85
CA GLY A 884 -1.31 17.14 -22.53
C GLY A 884 -2.70 17.21 -21.90
N ILE A 885 -3.76 17.34 -22.71
CA ILE A 885 -5.14 17.49 -22.18
C ILE A 885 -5.74 16.19 -21.61
N HIS A 886 -5.18 15.02 -21.93
CA HIS A 886 -5.54 13.73 -21.35
C HIS A 886 -4.39 12.71 -21.52
N PRO A 887 -4.45 11.56 -20.83
CA PRO A 887 -3.49 10.47 -21.03
C PRO A 887 -3.47 10.01 -22.49
N GLY A 888 -2.28 9.94 -23.09
CA GLY A 888 -2.14 9.54 -24.50
C GLY A 888 -2.30 10.66 -25.52
N ALA A 889 -2.40 11.93 -25.12
CA ALA A 889 -2.42 13.09 -26.04
C ALA A 889 -1.09 13.32 -26.81
N GLY A 890 -0.14 12.39 -26.79
CA GLY A 890 1.13 12.49 -27.53
C GLY A 890 2.18 13.42 -26.91
N ARG A 891 1.96 13.92 -25.69
CA ARG A 891 2.81 14.87 -24.95
C ARG A 891 4.31 14.51 -24.96
N ALA A 892 4.69 13.34 -24.44
CA ALA A 892 6.08 12.89 -24.42
C ALA A 892 6.70 12.76 -25.82
N THR A 893 5.91 12.37 -26.82
CA THR A 893 6.39 12.30 -28.21
C THR A 893 6.64 13.69 -28.79
N ALA A 894 5.77 14.66 -28.50
CA ALA A 894 5.96 16.05 -28.89
C ALA A 894 7.19 16.68 -28.20
N THR A 895 7.37 16.42 -26.89
CA THR A 895 8.54 16.85 -26.12
C THR A 895 9.85 16.38 -26.76
N LEU A 896 9.95 15.08 -27.08
CA LEU A 896 11.15 14.53 -27.74
C LEU A 896 11.33 15.04 -29.17
N ALA A 897 10.25 15.16 -29.95
CA ALA A 897 10.34 15.57 -31.35
C ALA A 897 10.77 17.04 -31.50
N LEU A 898 10.18 17.94 -30.71
CA LEU A 898 10.58 19.35 -30.68
C LEU A 898 11.99 19.50 -30.11
N GLY A 899 12.28 18.85 -28.98
CA GLY A 899 13.61 18.89 -28.35
C GLY A 899 14.71 18.40 -29.29
N ALA A 900 14.49 17.28 -30.00
CA ALA A 900 15.45 16.74 -30.95
C ALA A 900 15.65 17.65 -32.16
N LEU A 901 14.61 18.35 -32.62
CA LEU A 901 14.71 19.30 -33.71
C LEU A 901 15.53 20.54 -33.32
N PHE A 902 15.27 21.12 -32.14
CA PHE A 902 16.07 22.23 -31.61
C PHE A 902 17.53 21.82 -31.38
N ALA A 903 17.76 20.64 -30.78
CA ALA A 903 19.11 20.13 -30.54
C ALA A 903 19.88 19.91 -31.84
N ALA A 904 19.25 19.33 -32.86
CA ALA A 904 19.85 19.11 -34.18
C ALA A 904 20.12 20.41 -34.94
N ALA A 905 19.27 21.44 -34.76
CA ALA A 905 19.46 22.74 -35.39
C ALA A 905 20.62 23.53 -34.76
N ARG A 906 20.76 23.47 -33.43
CA ARG A 906 21.70 24.27 -32.62
C ARG A 906 23.03 23.57 -32.29
N GLY A 907 23.09 22.24 -32.33
CA GLY A 907 24.29 21.47 -31.97
C GLY A 907 24.37 21.02 -30.52
N GLY A 908 23.23 20.96 -29.83
CA GLY A 908 23.15 20.64 -28.40
C GLY A 908 22.60 21.81 -27.59
N GLY A 909 22.83 21.79 -26.26
CA GLY A 909 22.34 22.84 -25.37
C GLY A 909 20.82 22.84 -25.18
N VAL A 910 20.18 21.69 -25.39
CA VAL A 910 18.74 21.48 -25.15
C VAL A 910 18.57 20.32 -24.18
N LEU A 911 17.79 20.53 -23.13
CA LEU A 911 17.45 19.55 -22.12
C LEU A 911 15.94 19.23 -22.18
N ALA A 912 15.56 17.96 -22.12
CA ALA A 912 14.17 17.54 -21.88
C ALA A 912 14.05 16.91 -20.48
N VAL A 913 13.04 17.29 -19.71
CA VAL A 913 12.85 16.90 -18.31
C VAL A 913 11.46 16.30 -18.12
N ASP A 914 11.36 15.20 -17.36
CA ASP A 914 10.10 14.71 -16.83
C ASP A 914 9.53 15.69 -15.78
N GLY A 915 8.39 16.32 -16.08
CA GLY A 915 7.73 17.30 -15.22
C GLY A 915 6.61 16.73 -14.35
N VAL A 916 6.42 15.40 -14.32
CA VAL A 916 5.32 14.76 -13.61
C VAL A 916 5.84 13.69 -12.66
N PRO A 917 5.75 13.90 -11.33
CA PRO A 917 6.15 12.90 -10.36
C PRO A 917 5.41 11.57 -10.58
N GLY A 918 6.17 10.51 -10.86
CA GLY A 918 5.64 9.14 -10.94
C GLY A 918 4.98 8.76 -12.26
N MET A 919 4.91 9.66 -13.26
CA MET A 919 4.67 9.26 -14.65
C MET A 919 6.01 9.15 -15.37
N ARG A 920 6.15 8.11 -16.20
CA ARG A 920 7.40 7.79 -16.92
C ARG A 920 7.23 7.86 -18.43
N ASP A 921 6.31 8.69 -18.92
CA ASP A 921 5.97 8.75 -20.35
C ASP A 921 7.19 9.06 -21.23
N LEU A 922 8.09 9.96 -20.81
CA LEU A 922 9.31 10.28 -21.54
C LEU A 922 10.34 9.14 -21.50
N ALA A 923 10.56 8.55 -20.31
CA ALA A 923 11.44 7.39 -20.13
C ALA A 923 10.96 6.16 -20.93
N ASP A 924 9.68 5.83 -20.84
CA ASP A 924 9.06 4.70 -21.52
C ASP A 924 9.07 4.92 -23.05
N ARG A 925 9.06 6.18 -23.50
CA ARG A 925 9.18 6.53 -24.91
C ARG A 925 10.60 6.39 -25.45
N LEU A 926 11.64 6.70 -24.68
CA LEU A 926 13.05 6.55 -25.08
C LEU A 926 13.58 5.12 -24.94
N GLY A 927 12.98 4.32 -24.05
CA GLY A 927 13.39 2.95 -23.80
C GLY A 927 14.53 2.81 -22.78
N PRO A 928 14.80 1.58 -22.30
CA PRO A 928 15.63 1.33 -21.12
C PRO A 928 17.13 1.63 -21.28
N ARG A 929 17.63 1.80 -22.51
CA ARG A 929 19.05 2.09 -22.79
C ARG A 929 19.45 3.55 -22.53
N THR A 930 18.46 4.43 -22.38
CA THR A 930 18.64 5.90 -22.33
C THR A 930 17.99 6.50 -21.07
N ALA A 931 17.50 5.68 -20.14
CA ALA A 931 16.89 6.16 -18.90
C ALA A 931 17.96 6.35 -17.82
N THR A 932 18.45 7.58 -17.65
CA THR A 932 19.41 7.92 -16.61
C THR A 932 18.76 8.19 -15.26
N GLU A 933 19.59 8.16 -14.22
CA GLU A 933 19.19 8.31 -12.83
C GLU A 933 18.49 9.65 -12.53
N THR A 934 17.54 9.55 -11.61
CA THR A 934 16.48 10.50 -11.24
C THR A 934 16.92 11.95 -11.07
N MET A 935 16.05 12.89 -11.48
CA MET A 935 16.00 14.33 -11.12
C MET A 935 16.51 14.70 -9.70
N ARG A 936 16.27 13.85 -8.69
CA ARG A 936 16.81 13.97 -7.32
C ARG A 936 18.33 14.02 -7.28
N ARG A 937 19.00 13.16 -8.05
CA ARG A 937 20.47 13.05 -8.06
C ARG A 937 21.08 14.36 -8.53
N LEU A 938 20.49 14.97 -9.56
CA LEU A 938 20.87 16.31 -10.03
C LEU A 938 20.57 17.39 -8.97
N ALA A 939 19.37 17.36 -8.36
CA ALA A 939 18.99 18.33 -7.33
C ALA A 939 19.86 18.25 -6.06
N ALA A 940 20.40 17.06 -5.75
CA ALA A 940 21.23 16.78 -4.58
C ALA A 940 22.73 17.02 -4.81
N LEU A 941 23.15 17.42 -6.02
CA LEU A 941 24.56 17.75 -6.26
C LEU A 941 24.94 19.02 -5.47
N PRO A 942 26.09 19.00 -4.77
CA PRO A 942 26.62 20.18 -4.09
C PRO A 942 27.05 21.23 -5.12
N ASP A 943 26.88 22.52 -4.80
CA ASP A 943 27.41 23.60 -5.62
C ASP A 943 28.95 23.71 -5.48
N PRO A 944 29.68 24.09 -6.55
CA PRO A 944 29.19 24.38 -7.90
C PRO A 944 28.99 23.11 -8.75
N VAL A 945 27.88 23.05 -9.50
CA VAL A 945 27.56 21.92 -10.39
C VAL A 945 28.11 22.16 -11.79
N THR A 946 29.01 21.30 -12.27
CA THR A 946 29.61 21.41 -13.61
C THR A 946 28.71 20.77 -14.68
N HIS A 947 28.92 21.13 -15.96
CA HIS A 947 28.20 20.51 -17.07
C HIS A 947 28.49 18.99 -17.18
N GLU A 948 29.69 18.55 -16.78
CA GLU A 948 30.02 17.12 -16.75
C GLU A 948 29.19 16.38 -15.69
N ASP A 949 28.97 16.98 -14.53
CA ASP A 949 28.13 16.41 -13.48
C ASP A 949 26.69 16.23 -13.94
N VAL A 950 26.16 17.21 -14.70
CA VAL A 950 24.83 17.10 -15.31
C VAL A 950 24.81 15.97 -16.36
N ARG A 951 25.85 15.86 -17.19
CA ARG A 951 25.96 14.78 -18.19
C ARG A 951 26.04 13.38 -17.61
N ARG A 952 26.54 13.22 -16.39
CA ARG A 952 26.56 11.91 -15.71
C ARG A 952 25.15 11.43 -15.33
N VAL A 953 24.17 12.33 -15.29
CA VAL A 953 22.79 12.04 -14.87
C VAL A 953 21.75 12.31 -15.98
N THR A 954 22.16 12.82 -17.14
CA THR A 954 21.32 12.96 -18.34
C THR A 954 21.72 11.94 -19.40
N ALA A 955 20.74 11.55 -20.23
CA ALA A 955 20.99 10.69 -21.37
C ALA A 955 21.00 11.52 -22.66
N ARG A 956 22.01 11.32 -23.50
CA ARG A 956 22.14 12.06 -24.75
C ARG A 956 21.66 11.24 -25.93
N THR A 957 20.67 11.76 -26.65
CA THR A 957 20.15 11.14 -27.87
C THR A 957 21.08 11.39 -29.07
N ALA A 958 20.88 10.64 -30.16
CA ALA A 958 21.61 10.85 -31.41
C ALA A 958 21.42 12.26 -32.03
N SER A 959 20.35 12.97 -31.69
CA SER A 959 20.09 14.35 -32.14
C SER A 959 20.89 15.41 -31.37
N GLY A 960 21.57 15.02 -30.29
CA GLY A 960 22.24 15.92 -29.37
C GLY A 960 21.36 16.44 -28.23
N LEU A 961 20.06 16.09 -28.20
CA LEU A 961 19.16 16.37 -27.09
C LEU A 961 19.60 15.58 -25.86
N GLU A 962 19.78 16.26 -24.73
CA GLU A 962 19.97 15.62 -23.43
C GLU A 962 18.62 15.47 -22.72
N VAL A 963 18.41 14.34 -22.05
CA VAL A 963 17.14 14.00 -21.43
C VAL A 963 17.36 13.57 -19.98
N LEU A 964 16.63 14.22 -19.07
CA LEU A 964 16.57 13.90 -17.66
C LEU A 964 15.23 13.23 -17.36
N THR A 965 15.26 11.92 -17.16
CA THR A 965 14.04 11.14 -16.92
C THR A 965 13.87 10.70 -15.46
N HIS A 966 12.66 10.27 -15.10
CA HIS A 966 12.43 9.54 -13.87
C HIS A 966 12.83 8.05 -14.02
N GLY A 967 13.71 7.57 -13.13
CA GLY A 967 14.12 6.17 -13.10
C GLY A 967 12.97 5.21 -12.78
N ALA A 968 13.10 3.94 -13.18
CA ALA A 968 12.09 2.88 -12.99
C ALA A 968 11.72 2.55 -11.54
N ARG A 969 12.41 3.15 -10.55
CA ARG A 969 12.34 2.80 -9.13
C ARG A 969 11.40 3.65 -8.27
N HIS A 970 10.62 4.60 -8.83
CA HIS A 970 9.88 5.56 -7.98
C HIS A 970 8.53 6.04 -8.57
N PRO A 971 7.38 5.58 -8.06
CA PRO A 971 6.11 6.33 -8.02
C PRO A 971 5.91 6.95 -6.61
N ALA A 972 4.94 7.81 -6.30
CA ALA A 972 4.22 8.86 -7.02
C ALA A 972 3.51 9.70 -5.93
N ALA A 973 4.19 10.71 -5.37
CA ALA A 973 3.67 11.83 -4.55
C ALA A 973 4.82 12.40 -3.71
N ARG A 974 5.71 13.14 -4.36
CA ARG A 974 6.87 13.72 -3.66
C ARG A 974 6.43 15.00 -2.96
N ILE A 975 6.59 15.04 -1.63
CA ILE A 975 6.28 16.20 -0.78
C ILE A 975 7.12 17.43 -1.20
N ASN A 976 8.31 17.21 -1.80
CA ASN A 976 9.25 18.29 -2.15
C ASN A 976 9.49 18.49 -3.66
N PHE A 977 8.57 18.05 -4.54
CA PHE A 977 8.77 18.17 -6.00
C PHE A 977 9.04 19.61 -6.44
N ALA A 978 8.33 20.59 -5.87
CA ALA A 978 8.45 21.99 -6.25
C ALA A 978 9.87 22.55 -6.01
N ALA A 979 10.51 22.21 -4.88
CA ALA A 979 11.88 22.66 -4.61
C ALA A 979 12.91 21.93 -5.48
N GLU A 980 12.74 20.62 -5.68
CA GLU A 980 13.61 19.83 -6.57
C GLU A 980 13.56 20.34 -8.01
N TYR A 981 12.35 20.65 -8.53
CA TYR A 981 12.16 21.21 -9.87
C TYR A 981 12.80 22.58 -10.03
N ARG A 982 12.58 23.49 -9.08
CA ARG A 982 13.22 24.81 -9.08
C ARG A 982 14.74 24.70 -9.05
N ARG A 983 15.29 23.77 -8.27
CA ARG A 983 16.74 23.53 -8.18
C ARG A 983 17.31 22.99 -9.49
N VAL A 984 16.66 22.00 -10.09
CA VAL A 984 17.07 21.43 -11.38
C VAL A 984 17.05 22.47 -12.48
N LEU A 985 16.00 23.30 -12.56
CA LEU A 985 15.96 24.37 -13.55
C LEU A 985 17.06 25.41 -13.34
N ARG A 986 17.36 25.79 -12.09
CA ARG A 986 18.48 26.69 -11.77
C ARG A 986 19.83 26.13 -12.22
N ILE A 987 20.06 24.83 -12.04
CA ILE A 987 21.25 24.15 -12.56
C ILE A 987 21.23 24.16 -14.10
N ALA A 988 20.10 23.79 -14.70
CA ALA A 988 19.96 23.67 -16.14
C ALA A 988 20.19 25.00 -16.88
N GLU A 989 19.80 26.14 -16.32
CA GLU A 989 19.97 27.45 -16.96
C GLU A 989 21.42 27.86 -17.19
N HIS A 990 22.36 27.34 -16.40
CA HIS A 990 23.78 27.62 -16.59
C HIS A 990 24.36 26.80 -17.74
N HIS A 991 23.70 25.69 -18.11
CA HIS A 991 24.25 24.65 -18.97
C HIS A 991 23.49 24.48 -20.30
N TYR A 992 22.20 24.84 -20.34
CA TYR A 992 21.33 24.66 -21.51
C TYR A 992 20.63 25.97 -21.89
N ALA A 993 20.56 26.21 -23.20
CA ALA A 993 19.86 27.37 -23.76
C ALA A 993 18.34 27.17 -23.79
N LEU A 994 17.88 25.91 -23.83
CA LEU A 994 16.47 25.57 -23.92
C LEU A 994 16.15 24.34 -23.06
N VAL A 995 15.11 24.44 -22.24
CA VAL A 995 14.62 23.32 -21.41
C VAL A 995 13.18 23.01 -21.77
N PHE A 996 12.91 21.77 -22.19
CA PHE A 996 11.58 21.23 -22.41
C PHE A 996 11.11 20.45 -21.18
N THR A 997 9.94 20.78 -20.63
CA THR A 997 9.33 20.02 -19.54
C THR A 997 8.12 19.26 -20.04
N ASP A 998 8.14 17.94 -19.87
CA ASP A 998 6.99 17.07 -20.13
C ASP A 998 6.03 17.17 -18.93
N TRP A 999 4.90 17.88 -19.04
CA TRP A 999 3.93 18.05 -17.95
C TRP A 999 2.50 17.52 -18.25
N ALA A 1000 1.96 16.63 -17.42
CA ALA A 1000 0.61 16.11 -17.55
C ALA A 1000 -0.35 16.97 -16.72
N VAL A 1001 -1.38 17.50 -17.38
CA VAL A 1001 -2.46 18.22 -16.70
C VAL A 1001 -3.29 17.24 -15.88
N ALA A 1002 -3.77 17.66 -14.72
CA ALA A 1002 -4.67 16.84 -13.90
C ALA A 1002 -5.93 16.48 -14.70
N TYR A 1003 -6.17 15.18 -14.88
CA TYR A 1003 -7.36 14.64 -15.53
C TYR A 1003 -8.32 14.03 -14.48
N PRO A 1004 -9.65 14.22 -14.59
CA PRO A 1004 -10.33 15.06 -15.57
C PRO A 1004 -9.96 16.54 -15.39
N ALA A 1005 -10.09 17.29 -16.49
CA ALA A 1005 -9.77 18.70 -16.57
C ALA A 1005 -10.67 19.57 -15.70
N GLU A 1006 -11.24 19.09 -14.59
CA GLU A 1006 -12.01 19.80 -13.56
C GLU A 1006 -11.26 19.83 -12.23
N ARG A 1007 -10.17 19.05 -12.08
CA ARG A 1007 -9.34 19.11 -10.88
C ARG A 1007 -8.64 20.47 -10.74
N PRO A 1008 -8.57 21.02 -9.51
CA PRO A 1008 -7.80 22.24 -9.24
C PRO A 1008 -6.31 22.02 -9.53
N LEU A 1009 -5.64 23.09 -9.96
CA LEU A 1009 -4.18 23.10 -10.12
C LEU A 1009 -3.56 22.93 -8.72
N ASP A 1010 -2.70 21.92 -8.57
CA ASP A 1010 -1.99 21.69 -7.31
C ASP A 1010 -0.69 22.53 -7.25
N GLU A 1011 -0.04 22.54 -6.10
CA GLU A 1011 1.23 23.26 -5.89
C GLU A 1011 2.31 22.87 -6.93
N ARG A 1012 2.26 21.64 -7.44
CA ARG A 1012 3.20 21.11 -8.44
C ARG A 1012 2.96 21.74 -9.80
N ALA A 1013 1.69 21.84 -10.21
CA ALA A 1013 1.30 22.56 -11.41
C ALA A 1013 1.77 24.01 -11.34
N HIS A 1014 1.58 24.67 -10.20
CA HIS A 1014 2.07 26.04 -10.00
C HIS A 1014 3.60 26.14 -10.10
N ALA A 1015 4.35 25.18 -9.55
CA ALA A 1015 5.82 25.19 -9.62
C ALA A 1015 6.37 25.08 -11.05
N VAL A 1016 5.70 24.31 -11.92
CA VAL A 1016 6.07 24.19 -13.34
C VAL A 1016 5.61 25.42 -14.13
N LEU A 1017 4.35 25.81 -13.97
CA LEU A 1017 3.74 26.92 -14.71
C LEU A 1017 4.40 28.27 -14.39
N SER A 1018 4.70 28.55 -13.12
CA SER A 1018 5.37 29.80 -12.72
C SER A 1018 6.77 29.96 -13.32
N MET A 1019 7.33 28.87 -13.83
CA MET A 1019 8.66 28.83 -14.43
C MET A 1019 8.61 28.67 -15.95
N THR A 1020 7.43 28.60 -16.55
CA THR A 1020 7.25 28.37 -18.00
C THR A 1020 7.31 29.69 -18.76
N ASP A 1021 8.13 29.76 -19.82
CA ASP A 1021 8.14 30.92 -20.73
C ASP A 1021 7.22 30.69 -21.94
N ARG A 1022 7.06 29.43 -22.38
CA ARG A 1022 6.18 29.04 -23.49
C ARG A 1022 5.41 27.76 -23.16
N LEU A 1023 4.09 27.79 -23.37
CA LEU A 1023 3.21 26.63 -23.19
C LEU A 1023 2.87 26.01 -24.54
N VAL A 1024 3.05 24.70 -24.66
CA VAL A 1024 2.63 23.89 -25.81
C VAL A 1024 1.58 22.89 -25.33
N VAL A 1025 0.36 22.93 -25.86
CA VAL A 1025 -0.73 22.04 -25.48
C VAL A 1025 -0.94 20.97 -26.54
N CYS A 1026 -0.73 19.71 -26.18
CA CYS A 1026 -0.98 18.56 -27.03
C CYS A 1026 -2.41 18.05 -26.83
N CYS A 1027 -3.14 17.88 -27.92
CA CYS A 1027 -4.48 17.33 -27.92
C CYS A 1027 -4.68 16.41 -29.14
N PRO A 1028 -5.50 15.36 -29.03
CA PRO A 1028 -5.75 14.48 -30.15
C PRO A 1028 -6.71 15.14 -31.13
N ASP A 1029 -6.69 14.62 -32.34
CA ASP A 1029 -7.51 15.06 -33.45
C ASP A 1029 -8.97 14.61 -33.33
N LYS A 1030 -9.71 15.16 -32.36
CA LYS A 1030 -11.14 14.89 -32.11
C LYS A 1030 -11.88 16.19 -31.85
N THR A 1031 -13.09 16.32 -32.39
CA THR A 1031 -13.95 17.53 -32.26
C THR A 1031 -14.21 17.95 -30.81
N ALA A 1032 -14.37 17.00 -29.88
CA ALA A 1032 -14.54 17.28 -28.45
C ALA A 1032 -13.27 17.86 -27.77
N SER A 1033 -12.09 17.75 -28.40
CA SER A 1033 -10.83 18.25 -27.86
C SER A 1033 -10.78 19.78 -27.83
N ALA A 1034 -11.44 20.48 -28.78
CA ALA A 1034 -11.42 21.94 -28.83
C ALA A 1034 -12.03 22.57 -27.57
N GLY A 1035 -13.17 22.05 -27.10
CA GLY A 1035 -13.78 22.49 -25.85
C GLY A 1035 -12.92 22.19 -24.62
N THR A 1036 -12.22 21.05 -24.61
CA THR A 1036 -11.32 20.66 -23.51
C THR A 1036 -10.07 21.52 -23.44
N VAL A 1037 -9.46 21.84 -24.59
CA VAL A 1037 -8.36 22.81 -24.68
C VAL A 1037 -8.84 24.18 -24.20
N GLY A 1038 -10.03 24.60 -24.62
CA GLY A 1038 -10.59 25.88 -24.21
C GLY A 1038 -10.76 25.98 -22.69
N ALA A 1039 -11.38 24.98 -22.07
CA ALA A 1039 -11.56 24.92 -20.63
C ALA A 1039 -10.23 24.92 -19.85
N LEU A 1040 -9.20 24.26 -20.39
CA LEU A 1040 -7.85 24.28 -19.80
C LEU A 1040 -7.23 25.69 -19.86
N LEU A 1041 -7.28 26.34 -21.02
CA LEU A 1041 -6.70 27.68 -21.19
C LEU A 1041 -7.44 28.72 -20.33
N ASP A 1042 -8.76 28.66 -20.28
CA ASP A 1042 -9.59 29.55 -19.45
C ASP A 1042 -9.25 29.37 -17.96
N ARG A 1043 -9.01 28.12 -17.53
CA ARG A 1043 -8.56 27.83 -16.16
C ARG A 1043 -7.19 28.43 -15.88
N LEU A 1044 -6.22 28.24 -16.77
CA LEU A 1044 -4.88 28.78 -16.61
C LEU A 1044 -4.93 30.31 -16.48
N ALA A 1045 -5.75 30.96 -17.31
CA ALA A 1045 -6.00 32.39 -17.21
C ALA A 1045 -6.62 32.78 -15.85
N GLY A 1046 -7.59 32.01 -15.36
CA GLY A 1046 -8.22 32.23 -14.05
C GLY A 1046 -7.28 32.04 -12.84
N HIS A 1047 -6.16 31.33 -13.00
CA HIS A 1047 -5.16 31.09 -11.94
C HIS A 1047 -3.90 31.97 -12.09
N GLY A 1048 -4.00 33.07 -12.85
CA GLY A 1048 -2.91 34.05 -12.99
C GLY A 1048 -1.90 33.77 -14.12
N TYR A 1049 -2.16 32.78 -14.98
CA TYR A 1049 -1.31 32.45 -16.13
C TYR A 1049 -1.93 32.90 -17.47
N ARG A 1050 -2.58 34.08 -17.49
CA ARG A 1050 -3.27 34.61 -18.68
C ARG A 1050 -2.35 34.73 -19.88
N ASP A 1051 -1.16 35.31 -19.71
CA ASP A 1051 -0.19 35.46 -20.80
C ASP A 1051 0.23 34.11 -21.39
N LEU A 1052 0.40 33.08 -20.55
CA LEU A 1052 0.72 31.74 -21.02
C LEU A 1052 -0.45 31.09 -21.76
N ALA A 1053 -1.68 31.33 -21.32
CA ALA A 1053 -2.89 30.79 -21.94
C ALA A 1053 -3.16 31.43 -23.32
N GLU A 1054 -3.10 32.75 -23.41
CA GLU A 1054 -3.32 33.49 -24.65
C GLU A 1054 -2.25 33.19 -25.70
N ASN A 1055 -1.02 32.95 -25.26
CA ASN A 1055 0.11 32.67 -26.15
C ASN A 1055 0.43 31.17 -26.30
N ALA A 1056 -0.45 30.28 -25.84
CA ALA A 1056 -0.23 28.84 -25.92
C ALA A 1056 -0.27 28.37 -27.38
N LEU A 1057 0.71 27.55 -27.77
CA LEU A 1057 0.73 26.83 -29.05
C LEU A 1057 -0.01 25.50 -28.89
N VAL A 1058 -0.94 25.19 -29.77
CA VAL A 1058 -1.65 23.90 -29.74
C VAL A 1058 -1.11 22.95 -30.80
N LEU A 1059 -0.75 21.74 -30.39
CA LEU A 1059 -0.35 20.65 -31.28
C LEU A 1059 -1.45 19.61 -31.37
N LEU A 1060 -1.95 19.38 -32.59
CA LEU A 1060 -2.90 18.30 -32.86
C LEU A 1060 -2.12 17.01 -33.17
N THR A 1061 -2.21 16.02 -32.29
CA THR A 1061 -1.49 14.75 -32.39
C THR A 1061 -2.44 13.61 -32.82
N PRO A 1062 -2.26 12.98 -33.98
CA PRO A 1062 -3.17 11.94 -34.43
C PRO A 1062 -2.95 10.65 -33.63
N LEU A 1063 -4.04 10.09 -33.09
CA LEU A 1063 -4.07 8.80 -32.37
C LEU A 1063 -3.97 7.58 -33.32
N GLY A 1064 -3.16 7.67 -34.38
CA GLY A 1064 -2.88 6.54 -35.29
C GLY A 1064 -3.82 6.35 -36.49
N GLN A 1065 -4.63 7.35 -36.88
CA GLN A 1065 -5.50 7.29 -38.07
C GLN A 1065 -5.28 8.50 -39.01
N ARG A 1066 -5.76 8.40 -40.26
CA ARG A 1066 -5.71 9.49 -41.27
C ARG A 1066 -6.35 10.77 -40.70
N TRP A 1067 -5.76 11.92 -41.03
CA TRP A 1067 -6.36 13.24 -40.80
C TRP A 1067 -7.72 13.31 -41.51
N GLU A 1068 -8.81 13.38 -40.75
CA GLU A 1068 -10.19 13.47 -41.24
C GLU A 1068 -10.76 14.89 -41.10
N GLN A 1069 -11.98 15.10 -41.61
CA GLN A 1069 -12.68 16.39 -41.56
C GLN A 1069 -12.82 16.97 -40.12
N ASP A 1070 -12.82 16.11 -39.11
CA ASP A 1070 -12.92 16.49 -37.70
C ASP A 1070 -11.69 17.23 -37.17
N GLY A 1071 -10.51 16.99 -37.73
CA GLY A 1071 -9.29 17.67 -37.31
C GLY A 1071 -9.19 19.11 -37.75
N GLU A 1072 -9.66 19.39 -38.96
CA GLU A 1072 -9.78 20.75 -39.48
C GLU A 1072 -10.83 21.55 -38.71
N ARG A 1073 -11.94 20.93 -38.29
CA ARG A 1073 -12.93 21.58 -37.40
C ARG A 1073 -12.33 21.90 -36.03
N THR A 1074 -11.58 20.97 -35.46
CA THR A 1074 -10.89 21.15 -34.18
C THR A 1074 -9.88 22.29 -34.26
N ARG A 1075 -9.07 22.32 -35.34
CA ARG A 1075 -8.11 23.38 -35.63
C ARG A 1075 -8.79 24.75 -35.69
N ARG A 1076 -9.84 24.90 -36.50
CA ARG A 1076 -10.58 26.17 -36.62
C ARG A 1076 -11.22 26.61 -35.31
N GLY A 1077 -11.76 25.68 -34.53
CA GLY A 1077 -12.33 25.97 -33.21
C GLY A 1077 -11.31 26.56 -32.26
N ILE A 1078 -10.09 26.04 -32.25
CA ILE A 1078 -9.00 26.52 -31.38
C ILE A 1078 -8.40 27.83 -31.93
N GLU A 1079 -8.18 27.93 -33.24
CA GLU A 1079 -7.67 29.15 -33.88
C GLU A 1079 -8.62 30.34 -33.74
N SER A 1080 -9.94 30.11 -33.68
CA SER A 1080 -10.93 31.17 -33.41
C SER A 1080 -10.74 31.85 -32.05
N ARG A 1081 -10.03 31.20 -31.11
CA ARG A 1081 -9.65 31.77 -29.81
C ARG A 1081 -8.34 32.56 -29.84
N GLY A 1082 -7.65 32.60 -30.99
CA GLY A 1082 -6.37 33.29 -31.15
C GLY A 1082 -5.13 32.43 -30.88
N ASN A 1083 -5.29 31.16 -30.50
CA ASN A 1083 -4.17 30.26 -30.26
C ASN A 1083 -3.68 29.62 -31.57
N PRO A 1084 -2.40 29.76 -31.94
CA PRO A 1084 -1.86 29.10 -33.13
C PRO A 1084 -1.94 27.59 -32.96
N THR A 1085 -2.39 26.89 -34.01
CA THR A 1085 -2.59 25.44 -33.97
C THR A 1085 -1.83 24.77 -35.12
N VAL A 1086 -0.97 23.80 -34.79
CA VAL A 1086 -0.18 23.07 -35.79
C VAL A 1086 -0.59 21.60 -35.80
N PRO A 1087 -1.11 21.09 -36.94
CA PRO A 1087 -1.42 19.68 -37.08
C PRO A 1087 -0.17 18.85 -37.35
N LEU A 1088 0.08 17.86 -36.51
CA LEU A 1088 1.22 16.96 -36.64
C LEU A 1088 0.82 15.72 -37.47
N PRO A 1089 1.36 15.49 -38.68
CA PRO A 1089 1.01 14.31 -39.46
C PRO A 1089 1.45 13.00 -38.78
N ALA A 1090 0.70 11.92 -39.01
CA ALA A 1090 1.08 10.59 -38.54
C ALA A 1090 2.41 10.14 -39.20
N ASP A 1091 3.38 9.77 -38.38
CA ASP A 1091 4.72 9.37 -38.80
C ASP A 1091 5.15 8.07 -38.10
N PRO A 1092 5.53 7.02 -38.85
CA PRO A 1092 6.01 5.77 -38.25
C PRO A 1092 7.19 5.96 -37.30
N HIS A 1093 8.07 6.93 -37.56
CA HIS A 1093 9.22 7.21 -36.69
C HIS A 1093 8.81 7.85 -35.36
N LEU A 1094 7.75 8.67 -35.37
CA LEU A 1094 7.18 9.22 -34.13
C LEU A 1094 6.36 8.17 -33.36
N ALA A 1095 5.75 7.20 -34.05
CA ALA A 1095 5.02 6.10 -33.42
C ALA A 1095 5.94 5.02 -32.80
N ALA A 1096 7.15 4.83 -33.33
CA ALA A 1096 8.10 3.84 -32.84
C ALA A 1096 8.78 4.27 -31.54
N HIS A 1097 8.92 3.38 -30.54
CA HIS A 1097 9.71 3.64 -29.33
C HIS A 1097 11.20 3.84 -29.64
N GLY A 1098 11.88 4.69 -28.88
CA GLY A 1098 13.29 5.05 -29.05
C GLY A 1098 13.55 6.51 -29.43
N ASP A 1099 14.81 6.84 -29.68
CA ASP A 1099 15.26 8.20 -30.02
C ASP A 1099 14.55 8.78 -31.24
N VAL A 1100 14.15 10.06 -31.14
CA VAL A 1100 13.61 10.80 -32.29
C VAL A 1100 14.75 11.41 -33.10
N ALA A 1101 14.95 10.91 -34.32
CA ALA A 1101 15.94 11.42 -35.25
C ALA A 1101 15.25 12.30 -36.32
N PRO A 1102 15.43 13.63 -36.33
CA PRO A 1102 14.80 14.50 -37.32
C PRO A 1102 15.10 14.13 -38.77
N GLY A 1103 16.25 13.47 -39.00
CA GLY A 1103 16.65 12.98 -40.32
C GLY A 1103 15.85 11.77 -40.85
N LEU A 1104 15.09 11.07 -40.00
CA LEU A 1104 14.28 9.90 -40.39
C LEU A 1104 12.79 10.23 -40.59
N LEU A 1105 12.35 11.41 -40.13
CA LEU A 1105 10.97 11.87 -40.27
C LEU A 1105 10.58 12.07 -41.74
N ARG A 1106 9.30 11.81 -42.05
CA ARG A 1106 8.71 12.14 -43.35
C ARG A 1106 8.73 13.65 -43.54
N ARG A 1107 8.82 14.09 -44.81
CA ARG A 1107 8.93 15.51 -45.17
C ARG A 1107 7.79 16.37 -44.61
N ARG A 1108 6.55 15.86 -44.63
CA ARG A 1108 5.36 16.56 -44.09
C ARG A 1108 5.45 16.73 -42.58
N THR A 1109 5.81 15.68 -41.85
CA THR A 1109 6.01 15.70 -40.39
C THR A 1109 7.13 16.65 -39.99
N LEU A 1110 8.25 16.61 -40.72
CA LEU A 1110 9.39 17.49 -40.47
C LEU A 1110 9.04 18.97 -40.72
N SER A 1111 8.26 19.26 -41.77
CA SER A 1111 7.76 20.62 -42.04
C SER A 1111 6.85 21.10 -40.91
N ALA A 1112 5.88 20.29 -40.48
CA ALA A 1112 4.98 20.66 -39.38
C ALA A 1112 5.72 20.90 -38.06
N LEU A 1113 6.71 20.06 -37.73
CA LEU A 1113 7.56 20.28 -36.56
C LEU A 1113 8.42 21.54 -36.66
N LEU A 1114 8.91 21.88 -37.87
CA LEU A 1114 9.62 23.13 -38.10
C LEU A 1114 8.71 24.36 -37.97
N ASP A 1115 7.47 24.27 -38.43
CA ASP A 1115 6.46 25.33 -38.24
C ASP A 1115 6.17 25.52 -36.74
N ALA A 1116 5.92 24.44 -36.00
CA ALA A 1116 5.72 24.49 -34.55
C ALA A 1116 6.94 25.04 -33.81
N ALA A 1117 8.14 24.59 -34.16
CA ALA A 1117 9.38 25.06 -33.54
C ALA A 1117 9.67 26.53 -33.88
N ALA A 1118 9.34 26.99 -35.08
CA ALA A 1118 9.46 28.41 -35.47
C ALA A 1118 8.50 29.29 -34.67
N LEU A 1119 7.26 28.84 -34.41
CA LEU A 1119 6.31 29.55 -33.55
C LEU A 1119 6.80 29.64 -32.09
N ILE A 1120 7.44 28.59 -31.59
CA ILE A 1120 8.10 28.60 -30.27
C ILE A 1120 9.27 29.59 -30.28
N ALA A 1121 10.13 29.53 -31.30
CA ALA A 1121 11.38 30.29 -31.38
C ALA A 1121 11.19 31.78 -31.72
N GLY A 1122 10.22 32.13 -32.55
CA GLY A 1122 9.97 33.51 -33.01
C GLY A 1122 9.65 34.48 -31.87
N ARG A 1123 9.30 33.94 -30.70
CA ARG A 1123 9.03 34.71 -29.49
C ARG A 1123 10.18 34.76 -28.50
N PHE A 1124 11.30 34.12 -28.83
CA PHE A 1124 12.56 34.28 -28.09
C PHE A 1124 13.38 35.47 -28.59
N VAL A 1125 13.03 36.02 -29.75
CA VAL A 1125 13.76 37.09 -30.47
C VAL A 1125 13.16 38.48 -30.19
N CYS A 1126 12.53 38.68 -29.03
CA CYS A 1126 11.99 39.99 -28.63
C CYS A 1126 13.03 40.80 -27.86
#